data_AF-A0A7Z9KUS2-F1
#
_entry.id   AF-A0A7Z9KUS2-F1
#
_cell.length_a   1.000
_cell.length_b   1.000
_cell.length_c   1.000
_cell.angle_alpha   90.00
_cell.angle_beta   90.00
_cell.angle_gamma   90.00
#
_symmetry.space_group_name_H-M   'P 1'
#
loop_
_entity.id
_entity.type
_entity.pdbx_description
1 polymer ?
#
loop_
_entity_poly.entity_id
_entity_poly.type
_entity_poly.pdbx_seq_one_letter_code
_entity_poly.pdbx_strand_id
1 'polypeptide(L)'
;MHRLIDHSIVSMIFVLFVSSSGLMACSGESDTGIQLCDPGTTFTADDGCNTCTCPNSGDKGAASCTELACPGGTCTPGALITAPDGCNTCTCPESGKAAEGTDCTLMICPEPEQCDGVACGSPCTQIAGCDSVCNFKGECVCDIGEVDECEDPESCEPGSQFSTTIDGCEFGCTCPDSGSKVNAICEGMPCPPYEPCADKNCGDSCTTCAPNASDCIETEEAKACNDNGECVSAPLSQCDDTCEPGSTFEAPDNCNSCTCPDSGKKSEAACTEMACPPQDDCLGKACGSECDIPNADCAETFCDAKETCQCIPKSEIDCKKDPCALVLCEAGSVCVDGQCIYDPCFATDCGDACTLCSPDDKDCKETDVEKACDIDGQCDAGPSNCKLGPGQCTPGTSFPADDGCNTCTCPGNGKKSDGMCTEMACPPNDCSQKKCGDECALVVDCIASCNADGKCVCNNGDLQCGDKPIQCVGDNQYFPKFEADCESSKDCIVVFHQVDCCGNQVALGINPSESDNFSAAEQICSDQYPGCGCPMGPHKADDGTFSMNKNDFSAKCKNKVCTTTTNKPCKSNKDCEKKHYCDFTGNTCSLYGGTGSCVVKPKNCPDPGGVGVCSCDGKHFLNSCDAAAAGSDVFKYGGCKSDPEKLKCGNTNCDPDSEYCTIYINDVGGPNEPKYSASCTKYSDKCMKIKDGKTCKCVTSAGGWCYDAESPVVIWPGG
;
A
#
# COMPACT_ATOMS: atom_id res chain seq x y z
N MET A 1 -23.22 -47.14 -65.84
CA MET A 1 -24.12 -46.62 -66.90
C MET A 1 -25.54 -47.10 -66.62
N HIS A 2 -26.47 -46.16 -66.42
CA HIS A 2 -27.95 -46.28 -66.44
C HIS A 2 -28.61 -47.09 -65.30
N ARG A 3 -29.65 -46.66 -64.57
CA ARG A 3 -30.57 -45.50 -64.50
C ARG A 3 -31.21 -45.59 -63.08
N LEU A 4 -31.38 -44.56 -62.23
CA LEU A 4 -32.17 -43.32 -62.29
C LEU A 4 -33.71 -43.48 -62.35
N ILE A 5 -34.36 -42.85 -61.34
CA ILE A 5 -35.66 -42.13 -61.31
C ILE A 5 -36.89 -42.87 -60.74
N ASP A 6 -37.23 -42.50 -59.49
CA ASP A 6 -38.40 -41.72 -59.03
C ASP A 6 -39.84 -42.11 -59.43
N HIS A 7 -40.72 -42.13 -58.41
CA HIS A 7 -42.13 -41.68 -58.34
C HIS A 7 -43.01 -42.53 -57.40
N SER A 8 -43.98 -41.85 -56.76
CA SER A 8 -45.30 -42.32 -56.26
C SER A 8 -45.41 -42.60 -54.75
N ILE A 9 -46.46 -42.24 -53.99
CA ILE A 9 -47.87 -41.86 -54.25
C ILE A 9 -48.47 -41.34 -52.90
N VAL A 10 -49.13 -40.16 -52.82
CA VAL A 10 -50.60 -39.90 -52.73
C VAL A 10 -51.23 -40.34 -51.38
N SER A 11 -51.95 -39.53 -50.57
CA SER A 11 -53.29 -38.96 -50.84
C SER A 11 -53.94 -38.22 -49.62
N MET A 12 -54.99 -37.43 -49.90
CA MET A 12 -56.14 -36.96 -49.05
C MET A 12 -55.92 -35.81 -48.05
N ILE A 13 -56.42 -34.58 -48.29
CA ILE A 13 -57.81 -34.05 -48.18
C ILE A 13 -58.44 -34.25 -46.79
N PHE A 14 -58.57 -33.18 -45.97
CA PHE A 14 -59.84 -32.64 -45.44
C PHE A 14 -59.65 -31.36 -44.61
N VAL A 15 -60.61 -30.45 -44.78
CA VAL A 15 -60.77 -29.10 -44.20
C VAL A 15 -61.25 -29.17 -42.74
N LEU A 16 -60.79 -28.26 -41.86
CA LEU A 16 -61.58 -27.71 -40.76
C LEU A 16 -61.09 -26.31 -40.32
N PHE A 17 -61.99 -25.33 -40.46
CA PHE A 17 -61.97 -24.00 -39.82
C PHE A 17 -62.23 -24.14 -38.30
N VAL A 18 -61.55 -23.37 -37.44
CA VAL A 18 -62.15 -22.61 -36.31
C VAL A 18 -61.28 -21.40 -35.95
N SER A 19 -61.98 -20.29 -35.71
CA SER A 19 -61.73 -18.89 -35.34
C SER A 19 -60.60 -18.47 -34.39
N SER A 20 -60.12 -17.26 -34.69
CA SER A 20 -59.51 -16.24 -33.83
C SER A 20 -60.40 -15.76 -32.66
N SER A 21 -59.81 -15.57 -31.47
CA SER A 21 -60.13 -14.53 -30.47
C SER A 21 -59.06 -14.56 -29.38
N GLY A 22 -58.43 -13.41 -29.11
CA GLY A 22 -57.39 -13.27 -28.09
C GLY A 22 -57.93 -13.08 -26.68
N LEU A 23 -57.09 -13.43 -25.70
CA LEU A 23 -56.63 -12.65 -24.54
C LEU A 23 -55.97 -13.62 -23.56
N MET A 24 -54.71 -13.41 -23.19
CA MET A 24 -54.25 -13.48 -21.79
C MET A 24 -52.81 -13.00 -21.62
N ALA A 25 -52.58 -12.43 -20.45
CA ALA A 25 -51.38 -11.78 -19.97
C ALA A 25 -50.39 -12.76 -19.32
N CYS A 26 -49.14 -12.26 -19.20
CA CYS A 26 -48.06 -12.55 -18.25
C CYS A 26 -47.82 -13.99 -17.75
N SER A 27 -46.63 -14.54 -18.01
CA SER A 27 -45.49 -14.52 -17.07
C SER A 27 -44.35 -15.41 -17.54
N GLY A 28 -43.11 -14.91 -17.35
CA GLY A 28 -41.89 -15.64 -17.03
C GLY A 28 -41.36 -16.72 -17.99
N GLU A 29 -40.27 -16.41 -18.68
CA GLU A 29 -39.11 -17.33 -18.78
C GLU A 29 -37.84 -16.54 -19.13
N SER A 30 -36.76 -16.87 -18.43
CA SER A 30 -35.42 -16.29 -18.52
C SER A 30 -34.76 -16.63 -19.85
N ASP A 31 -34.44 -15.62 -20.65
CA ASP A 31 -33.69 -15.77 -21.89
C ASP A 31 -32.24 -15.31 -21.66
N THR A 32 -31.32 -16.26 -21.42
CA THR A 32 -29.88 -15.99 -21.55
C THR A 32 -29.53 -15.98 -23.03
N GLY A 33 -29.91 -14.90 -23.72
CA GLY A 33 -29.56 -14.67 -25.11
C GLY A 33 -28.12 -14.20 -25.23
N ILE A 34 -27.23 -15.08 -25.70
CA ILE A 34 -25.86 -14.70 -26.09
C ILE A 34 -25.97 -13.69 -27.22
N GLN A 35 -25.51 -12.46 -27.00
CA GLN A 35 -25.46 -11.42 -28.02
C GLN A 35 -24.29 -11.72 -28.97
N LEU A 36 -24.57 -11.88 -30.26
CA LEU A 36 -23.56 -12.16 -31.29
C LEU A 36 -23.14 -10.89 -32.04
N CYS A 37 -21.89 -10.84 -32.48
CA CYS A 37 -21.33 -9.82 -33.36
C CYS A 37 -20.60 -10.47 -34.56
N ASP A 38 -20.40 -9.71 -35.64
CA ASP A 38 -19.68 -10.23 -36.82
C ASP A 38 -18.15 -10.20 -36.55
N PRO A 39 -17.44 -11.34 -36.65
CA PRO A 39 -16.00 -11.41 -36.41
C PRO A 39 -15.19 -10.33 -37.15
N GLY A 40 -14.33 -9.64 -36.40
CA GLY A 40 -13.44 -8.59 -36.91
C GLY A 40 -14.10 -7.21 -37.08
N THR A 41 -15.40 -7.06 -36.77
CA THR A 41 -16.05 -5.75 -36.74
C THR A 41 -15.77 -5.00 -35.44
N THR A 42 -15.74 -3.67 -35.50
CA THR A 42 -15.63 -2.82 -34.31
C THR A 42 -16.97 -2.20 -33.95
N PHE A 43 -17.30 -2.14 -32.66
CA PHE A 43 -18.51 -1.49 -32.15
C PHE A 43 -18.19 -0.70 -30.87
N THR A 44 -19.01 0.30 -30.55
CA THR A 44 -18.86 1.07 -29.30
C THR A 44 -19.46 0.27 -28.13
N ALA A 45 -18.70 0.15 -27.05
CA ALA A 45 -19.12 -0.50 -25.80
C ALA A 45 -20.30 0.25 -25.17
N ASP A 46 -21.01 -0.41 -24.25
CA ASP A 46 -22.19 0.17 -23.60
C ASP A 46 -21.84 1.34 -22.64
N ASP A 47 -20.55 1.52 -22.33
CA ASP A 47 -20.00 2.69 -21.60
C ASP A 47 -19.89 3.96 -22.46
N GLY A 48 -20.13 3.86 -23.78
CA GLY A 48 -20.26 4.99 -24.69
C GLY A 48 -18.95 5.63 -25.17
N CYS A 49 -17.77 5.19 -24.71
CA CYS A 49 -16.49 5.73 -25.19
C CYS A 49 -15.47 4.66 -25.58
N ASN A 50 -15.58 3.46 -25.02
CA ASN A 50 -14.73 2.36 -25.40
C ASN A 50 -15.16 1.75 -26.72
N THR A 51 -14.19 1.33 -27.53
CA THR A 51 -14.42 0.66 -28.82
C THR A 51 -13.95 -0.78 -28.70
N CYS A 52 -14.87 -1.72 -28.96
CA CYS A 52 -14.65 -3.16 -28.91
C CYS A 52 -14.45 -3.74 -30.30
N THR A 53 -13.60 -4.77 -30.41
CA THR A 53 -13.44 -5.56 -31.64
C THR A 53 -13.99 -6.97 -31.43
N CYS A 54 -14.90 -7.38 -32.30
CA CYS A 54 -15.56 -8.67 -32.23
C CYS A 54 -14.57 -9.81 -32.50
N PRO A 55 -14.49 -10.83 -31.61
CA PRO A 55 -13.56 -11.94 -31.75
C PRO A 55 -14.05 -12.93 -32.81
N ASN A 56 -13.16 -13.83 -33.24
CA ASN A 56 -13.51 -14.85 -34.24
C ASN A 56 -14.60 -15.84 -33.79
N SER A 57 -14.87 -15.92 -32.49
CA SER A 57 -16.00 -16.69 -31.94
C SER A 57 -17.37 -16.07 -32.27
N GLY A 58 -17.42 -14.79 -32.64
CA GLY A 58 -18.67 -14.06 -32.89
C GLY A 58 -19.45 -13.73 -31.62
N ASP A 59 -18.93 -14.05 -30.43
CA ASP A 59 -19.57 -13.72 -29.16
C ASP A 59 -19.19 -12.30 -28.74
N LYS A 60 -20.21 -11.44 -28.60
CA LYS A 60 -20.03 -10.04 -28.24
C LYS A 60 -19.54 -9.88 -26.80
N GLY A 61 -19.87 -10.82 -25.91
CA GLY A 61 -19.41 -10.81 -24.51
C GLY A 61 -17.93 -11.13 -24.34
N ALA A 62 -17.32 -11.74 -25.36
CA ALA A 62 -15.88 -12.06 -25.38
C ALA A 62 -15.05 -11.02 -26.17
N ALA A 63 -15.65 -9.88 -26.54
CA ALA A 63 -14.97 -8.87 -27.34
C ALA A 63 -13.93 -8.09 -26.52
N SER A 64 -12.75 -7.89 -27.11
CA SER A 64 -11.70 -7.07 -26.52
C SER A 64 -11.99 -5.60 -26.82
N CYS A 65 -12.08 -4.79 -25.77
CA CYS A 65 -12.39 -3.36 -25.83
C CYS A 65 -11.20 -2.52 -25.40
N THR A 66 -11.11 -1.30 -25.92
CA THR A 66 -10.19 -0.29 -25.37
C THR A 66 -10.59 0.02 -23.93
N GLU A 67 -9.65 0.25 -23.02
CA GLU A 67 -9.93 0.64 -21.64
C GLU A 67 -9.59 2.11 -21.42
N LEU A 68 -10.45 2.99 -21.93
CA LEU A 68 -10.41 4.41 -21.61
C LEU A 68 -11.24 4.64 -20.35
N ALA A 69 -10.68 5.36 -19.37
CA ALA A 69 -11.44 5.88 -18.25
C ALA A 69 -12.43 6.93 -18.78
N CYS A 70 -13.66 6.52 -19.10
CA CYS A 70 -14.70 7.41 -19.62
C CYS A 70 -15.25 8.29 -18.48
N PRO A 71 -14.96 9.61 -18.42
CA PRO A 71 -15.53 10.49 -17.41
C PRO A 71 -16.83 11.10 -17.95
N GLY A 72 -17.97 10.63 -17.43
CA GLY A 72 -19.26 11.32 -17.56
C GLY A 72 -20.10 10.89 -18.76
N GLY A 73 -21.21 10.22 -18.47
CA GLY A 73 -22.29 9.98 -19.42
C GLY A 73 -22.94 11.27 -19.94
N THR A 74 -23.79 11.13 -20.95
CA THR A 74 -24.64 12.22 -21.44
C THR A 74 -25.55 12.73 -20.33
N CYS A 75 -25.59 14.03 -20.11
CA CYS A 75 -26.50 14.67 -19.16
C CYS A 75 -27.53 15.51 -19.92
N THR A 76 -28.71 15.72 -19.31
CA THR A 76 -29.72 16.61 -19.91
C THR A 76 -29.28 18.05 -19.71
N PRO A 77 -29.17 18.88 -20.76
CA PRO A 77 -28.88 20.31 -20.63
C PRO A 77 -29.66 21.00 -19.50
N GLY A 78 -28.94 21.63 -18.57
CA GLY A 78 -29.50 22.33 -17.41
C GLY A 78 -29.79 21.45 -16.18
N ALA A 79 -29.59 20.14 -16.24
CA ALA A 79 -29.73 19.26 -15.08
C ALA A 79 -28.57 19.44 -14.09
N LEU A 80 -28.85 19.32 -12.79
CA LEU A 80 -27.80 19.26 -11.76
C LEU A 80 -27.22 17.83 -11.71
N ILE A 81 -25.90 17.71 -11.72
CA ILE A 81 -25.16 16.45 -11.68
C ILE A 81 -24.09 16.50 -10.58
N THR A 82 -23.83 15.39 -9.92
CA THR A 82 -22.79 15.29 -8.88
C THR A 82 -21.41 15.27 -9.53
N ALA A 83 -20.47 16.03 -8.98
CA ALA A 83 -19.09 16.12 -9.44
C ALA A 83 -18.31 14.82 -9.12
N PRO A 84 -17.18 14.55 -9.81
CA PRO A 84 -16.36 13.36 -9.59
C PRO A 84 -15.80 13.24 -8.16
N ASP A 85 -15.72 14.34 -7.42
CA ASP A 85 -15.28 14.38 -6.02
C ASP A 85 -16.34 13.90 -5.01
N GLY A 86 -17.54 13.54 -5.48
CA GLY A 86 -18.58 12.89 -4.70
C GLY A 86 -19.39 13.81 -3.78
N CYS A 87 -19.04 15.09 -3.64
CA CYS A 87 -19.77 16.03 -2.77
C CYS A 87 -20.14 17.36 -3.42
N ASN A 88 -19.49 17.75 -4.51
CA ASN A 88 -19.84 18.97 -5.23
C ASN A 88 -20.94 18.71 -6.27
N THR A 89 -21.72 19.75 -6.59
CA THR A 89 -22.79 19.69 -7.60
C THR A 89 -22.50 20.64 -8.75
N CYS A 90 -22.64 20.18 -9.98
CA CYS A 90 -22.41 20.90 -11.23
C CYS A 90 -23.70 21.04 -12.06
N THR A 91 -23.80 22.08 -12.88
CA THR A 91 -24.93 22.22 -13.83
C THR A 91 -24.54 21.77 -15.24
N CYS A 92 -25.25 20.78 -15.79
CA CYS A 92 -25.00 20.23 -17.11
C CYS A 92 -25.08 21.32 -18.20
N PRO A 93 -24.06 21.47 -19.05
CA PRO A 93 -24.02 22.49 -20.10
C PRO A 93 -25.00 22.19 -21.24
N GLU A 94 -25.31 23.19 -22.06
CA GLU A 94 -26.23 23.03 -23.21
C GLU A 94 -25.76 21.99 -24.25
N SER A 95 -24.47 21.64 -24.23
CA SER A 95 -23.90 20.59 -25.08
C SER A 95 -24.37 19.17 -24.71
N GLY A 96 -24.97 18.98 -23.53
CA GLY A 96 -25.41 17.67 -23.04
C GLY A 96 -24.26 16.73 -22.67
N LYS A 97 -23.04 17.27 -22.59
CA LYS A 97 -21.80 16.54 -22.23
C LYS A 97 -21.24 17.10 -20.94
N ALA A 98 -21.24 16.28 -19.89
CA ALA A 98 -20.84 16.69 -18.53
C ALA A 98 -19.39 17.23 -18.43
N ALA A 99 -18.50 16.82 -19.36
CA ALA A 99 -17.07 17.13 -19.35
C ALA A 99 -16.68 18.48 -20.00
N GLU A 100 -17.61 19.23 -20.59
CA GLU A 100 -17.31 20.51 -21.26
C GLU A 100 -17.90 21.69 -20.48
N GLY A 101 -17.13 22.25 -19.53
CA GLY A 101 -17.40 23.58 -18.95
C GLY A 101 -18.58 23.65 -17.97
N THR A 102 -18.57 22.77 -16.97
CA THR A 102 -19.53 22.72 -15.87
C THR A 102 -19.15 23.73 -14.77
N ASP A 103 -20.03 24.70 -14.48
CA ASP A 103 -19.93 25.53 -13.27
C ASP A 103 -20.34 24.67 -12.07
N CYS A 104 -19.37 24.27 -11.25
CA CYS A 104 -19.57 23.43 -10.08
C CYS A 104 -19.50 24.26 -8.79
N THR A 105 -20.26 23.85 -7.79
CA THR A 105 -20.07 24.34 -6.42
C THR A 105 -18.70 23.89 -5.89
N LEU A 106 -18.04 24.72 -5.08
CA LEU A 106 -16.75 24.42 -4.47
C LEU A 106 -16.93 24.27 -2.96
N MET A 107 -17.15 23.04 -2.52
CA MET A 107 -17.20 22.61 -1.13
C MET A 107 -16.06 21.60 -0.88
N ILE A 108 -15.45 21.67 0.31
CA ILE A 108 -14.36 20.76 0.70
C ILE A 108 -14.98 19.42 1.05
N CYS A 109 -14.69 18.38 0.26
CA CYS A 109 -15.10 17.00 0.55
C CYS A 109 -14.12 16.37 1.56
N PRO A 110 -14.59 15.75 2.65
CA PRO A 110 -13.73 15.00 3.57
C PRO A 110 -13.24 13.67 2.94
N GLU A 111 -12.00 13.25 3.26
CA GLU A 111 -11.38 12.02 2.74
C GLU A 111 -12.06 10.72 3.25
N PRO A 112 -11.99 9.60 2.49
CA PRO A 112 -12.86 8.44 2.71
C PRO A 112 -12.20 7.36 3.58
N GLU A 113 -12.53 7.33 4.87
CA GLU A 113 -12.64 6.08 5.62
C GLU A 113 -13.96 6.15 6.42
N GLN A 114 -14.73 5.07 6.40
CA GLN A 114 -16.11 4.92 6.90
C GLN A 114 -17.24 5.30 5.93
N CYS A 115 -17.46 4.46 4.92
CA CYS A 115 -18.78 4.17 4.40
C CYS A 115 -18.85 2.68 4.01
N ASP A 116 -19.50 1.86 4.84
CA ASP A 116 -19.89 0.49 4.45
C ASP A 116 -21.01 0.58 3.40
N GLY A 117 -20.61 0.66 2.12
CA GLY A 117 -21.37 0.08 1.01
C GLY A 117 -22.67 0.75 0.57
N VAL A 118 -23.00 1.99 0.95
CA VAL A 118 -24.11 2.75 0.31
C VAL A 118 -23.69 4.18 -0.02
N ALA A 119 -23.81 4.56 -1.30
CA ALA A 119 -23.46 5.90 -1.78
C ALA A 119 -24.37 6.98 -1.16
N CYS A 120 -23.76 8.05 -0.66
CA CYS A 120 -24.46 9.25 -0.24
C CYS A 120 -25.20 9.85 -1.46
N GLY A 121 -26.53 9.86 -1.44
CA GLY A 121 -27.36 10.46 -2.50
C GLY A 121 -28.31 9.54 -3.27
N SER A 122 -28.53 8.28 -2.86
CA SER A 122 -29.58 7.44 -3.48
C SER A 122 -30.99 7.79 -2.96
N PRO A 123 -32.04 7.80 -3.82
CA PRO A 123 -33.40 8.16 -3.40
C PRO A 123 -34.10 7.05 -2.58
N CYS A 124 -34.66 7.40 -1.42
CA CYS A 124 -35.46 6.51 -0.56
C CYS A 124 -36.75 6.06 -1.30
N THR A 125 -36.72 4.94 -2.03
CA THR A 125 -37.84 4.50 -2.90
C THR A 125 -38.65 3.31 -2.39
N GLN A 126 -38.54 2.93 -1.12
CA GLN A 126 -39.31 1.80 -0.55
C GLN A 126 -40.35 2.16 0.51
N ILE A 127 -40.64 3.45 0.73
CA ILE A 127 -41.73 3.89 1.62
C ILE A 127 -42.67 4.81 0.85
N ALA A 128 -43.95 4.47 0.82
CA ALA A 128 -44.97 5.31 0.21
C ALA A 128 -45.15 6.59 1.06
N GLY A 129 -44.67 7.74 0.55
CA GLY A 129 -44.96 9.06 1.13
C GLY A 129 -43.76 9.95 1.51
N CYS A 130 -42.51 9.57 1.24
CA CYS A 130 -41.34 10.39 1.57
C CYS A 130 -40.70 11.03 0.32
N ASP A 131 -40.39 12.34 0.40
CA ASP A 131 -39.63 13.07 -0.63
C ASP A 131 -38.28 13.58 -0.03
N SER A 132 -37.22 12.81 -0.32
CA SER A 132 -35.91 13.20 -0.84
C SER A 132 -34.79 13.95 -0.06
N VAL A 133 -34.47 13.69 1.22
CA VAL A 133 -33.06 13.83 1.74
C VAL A 133 -32.73 12.91 2.95
N CYS A 134 -31.53 12.29 2.97
CA CYS A 134 -30.96 11.58 4.13
C CYS A 134 -30.01 12.49 4.96
N ASN A 135 -29.98 12.32 6.28
CA ASN A 135 -29.01 12.98 7.17
C ASN A 135 -27.61 12.29 7.15
N PHE A 136 -26.64 12.84 7.87
CA PHE A 136 -25.24 12.35 7.98
C PHE A 136 -25.08 10.92 8.57
N LYS A 137 -26.17 10.27 8.99
CA LYS A 137 -26.19 8.87 9.42
C LYS A 137 -26.90 7.93 8.43
N GLY A 138 -27.41 8.44 7.30
CA GLY A 138 -28.14 7.65 6.31
C GLY A 138 -29.64 7.51 6.57
N GLU A 139 -30.24 8.32 7.46
CA GLU A 139 -31.66 8.25 7.82
C GLU A 139 -32.48 9.30 7.04
N CYS A 140 -33.63 8.93 6.45
CA CYS A 140 -34.52 9.87 5.72
C CYS A 140 -35.28 10.77 6.74
N VAL A 141 -35.26 12.11 6.57
CA VAL A 141 -35.92 13.07 7.49
C VAL A 141 -37.04 13.83 6.77
N CYS A 142 -38.22 13.93 7.39
CA CYS A 142 -39.36 14.72 6.90
C CYS A 142 -39.45 16.08 7.60
N ASP A 143 -39.63 17.16 6.83
CA ASP A 143 -39.86 18.52 7.34
C ASP A 143 -41.32 18.73 7.75
N ILE A 144 -41.49 19.55 8.78
CA ILE A 144 -42.68 19.64 9.65
C ILE A 144 -43.87 20.31 8.95
N GLY A 145 -45.02 19.63 8.92
CA GLY A 145 -46.32 20.21 8.61
C GLY A 145 -47.46 19.24 8.96
N GLU A 146 -48.30 19.63 9.92
CA GLU A 146 -49.45 18.91 10.49
C GLU A 146 -50.15 17.89 9.56
N VAL A 147 -50.12 16.60 9.92
CA VAL A 147 -51.30 15.74 10.17
C VAL A 147 -50.86 14.40 10.79
N ASP A 148 -51.66 13.94 11.76
CA ASP A 148 -51.50 12.72 12.56
C ASP A 148 -51.34 11.41 11.75
N GLU A 149 -50.66 10.44 12.39
CA GLU A 149 -50.44 9.03 12.02
C GLU A 149 -49.15 8.68 11.27
N CYS A 150 -48.02 8.63 12.00
CA CYS A 150 -46.91 7.69 11.77
C CYS A 150 -46.40 7.21 13.14
N GLU A 151 -46.42 5.89 13.40
CA GLU A 151 -45.82 5.31 14.62
C GLU A 151 -44.29 5.46 14.56
N ASP A 152 -43.72 6.16 15.54
CA ASP A 152 -42.29 6.46 15.66
C ASP A 152 -41.54 5.31 16.41
N PRO A 153 -40.51 4.67 15.83
CA PRO A 153 -39.79 3.55 16.44
C PRO A 153 -39.05 3.90 17.73
N GLU A 154 -38.75 5.17 18.00
CA GLU A 154 -38.05 5.62 19.21
C GLU A 154 -38.96 6.03 20.38
N SER A 155 -40.28 6.04 20.15
CA SER A 155 -41.27 6.27 21.20
C SER A 155 -41.63 4.97 21.92
N CYS A 156 -41.91 5.06 23.22
CA CYS A 156 -42.49 3.97 24.01
C CYS A 156 -43.64 4.52 24.85
N GLU A 157 -44.64 3.71 25.14
CA GLU A 157 -45.71 4.13 26.05
C GLU A 157 -45.12 4.38 27.44
N PRO A 158 -45.36 5.54 28.07
CA PRO A 158 -44.92 5.82 29.43
C PRO A 158 -45.22 4.66 30.41
N GLY A 159 -44.19 4.12 31.05
CA GLY A 159 -44.30 2.98 31.98
C GLY A 159 -44.33 1.59 31.33
N SER A 160 -44.27 1.48 30.00
CA SER A 160 -44.15 0.20 29.31
C SER A 160 -42.78 -0.44 29.52
N GLN A 161 -42.77 -1.78 29.54
CA GLN A 161 -41.54 -2.57 29.64
C GLN A 161 -41.17 -3.12 28.26
N PHE A 162 -39.89 -3.05 27.93
CA PHE A 162 -39.33 -3.67 26.72
C PHE A 162 -37.96 -4.26 27.04
N SER A 163 -37.53 -5.28 26.28
CA SER A 163 -36.16 -5.77 26.35
C SER A 163 -35.34 -5.26 25.18
N THR A 164 -34.05 -5.04 25.41
CA THR A 164 -33.07 -4.70 24.37
C THR A 164 -31.79 -5.48 24.60
N THR A 165 -31.00 -5.66 23.53
CA THR A 165 -29.74 -6.40 23.59
C THR A 165 -28.61 -5.47 23.18
N ILE A 166 -27.62 -5.30 24.06
CA ILE A 166 -26.39 -4.53 23.78
C ILE A 166 -25.22 -5.49 24.00
N ASP A 167 -24.40 -5.69 22.97
CA ASP A 167 -23.23 -6.58 22.97
C ASP A 167 -23.52 -7.99 23.53
N GLY A 168 -24.67 -8.56 23.16
CA GLY A 168 -25.10 -9.91 23.57
C GLY A 168 -25.71 -10.00 24.98
N CYS A 169 -25.80 -8.89 25.72
CA CYS A 169 -26.48 -8.85 27.02
C CYS A 169 -27.92 -8.32 26.88
N GLU A 170 -28.90 -9.08 27.39
CA GLU A 170 -30.30 -8.66 27.43
C GLU A 170 -30.58 -7.78 28.66
N PHE A 171 -31.19 -6.62 28.43
CA PHE A 171 -31.56 -5.65 29.45
C PHE A 171 -33.07 -5.48 29.49
N GLY A 172 -33.65 -5.54 30.69
CA GLY A 172 -35.03 -5.15 30.93
C GLY A 172 -35.12 -3.65 31.14
N CYS A 173 -35.79 -2.94 30.22
CA CYS A 173 -35.91 -1.50 30.23
C CYS A 173 -37.34 -1.06 30.55
N THR A 174 -37.49 0.00 31.34
CA THR A 174 -38.78 0.64 31.59
C THR A 174 -38.81 2.03 30.96
N CYS A 175 -39.84 2.28 30.14
CA CYS A 175 -40.04 3.54 29.46
C CYS A 175 -40.35 4.67 30.48
N PRO A 176 -39.63 5.80 30.43
CA PRO A 176 -39.86 6.91 31.34
C PRO A 176 -41.11 7.70 30.93
N ASP A 177 -41.62 8.56 31.83
CA ASP A 177 -42.82 9.37 31.57
C ASP A 177 -42.70 10.31 30.35
N SER A 178 -41.47 10.57 29.90
CA SER A 178 -41.20 11.33 28.68
C SER A 178 -41.47 10.57 27.37
N GLY A 179 -41.83 9.28 27.44
CA GLY A 179 -42.21 8.47 26.28
C GLY A 179 -41.09 8.15 25.29
N SER A 180 -39.83 8.32 25.70
CA SER A 180 -38.66 8.14 24.83
C SER A 180 -37.82 6.95 25.30
N LYS A 181 -37.55 6.01 24.38
CA LYS A 181 -36.72 4.82 24.66
C LYS A 181 -35.27 5.18 24.99
N VAL A 182 -34.78 6.31 24.50
CA VAL A 182 -33.39 6.79 24.69
C VAL A 182 -33.09 7.13 26.16
N ASN A 183 -34.12 7.49 26.92
CA ASN A 183 -34.00 7.81 28.35
C ASN A 183 -34.53 6.67 29.26
N ALA A 184 -34.73 5.47 28.72
CA ALA A 184 -35.21 4.34 29.50
C ALA A 184 -34.20 3.91 30.56
N ILE A 185 -34.72 3.59 31.74
CA ILE A 185 -33.92 3.03 32.82
C ILE A 185 -33.90 1.52 32.60
N CYS A 186 -32.71 0.99 32.33
CA CYS A 186 -32.48 -0.42 32.06
C CYS A 186 -31.71 -1.05 33.22
N GLU A 187 -32.26 -2.12 33.78
CA GLU A 187 -31.59 -2.90 34.81
C GLU A 187 -31.07 -4.20 34.20
N GLY A 188 -29.78 -4.46 34.39
CA GLY A 188 -29.09 -5.61 33.78
C GLY A 188 -29.54 -6.93 34.41
N MET A 189 -29.96 -7.87 33.56
CA MET A 189 -29.92 -9.29 33.88
C MET A 189 -28.46 -9.77 33.86
N PRO A 190 -28.11 -10.88 34.53
CA PRO A 190 -26.75 -11.41 34.48
C PRO A 190 -26.35 -11.72 33.03
N CYS A 191 -25.35 -10.99 32.53
CA CYS A 191 -24.74 -11.29 31.23
C CYS A 191 -24.19 -12.72 31.23
N PRO A 192 -24.24 -13.42 30.08
CA PRO A 192 -23.47 -14.64 29.91
C PRO A 192 -21.97 -14.32 30.10
N PRO A 193 -21.18 -15.28 30.60
CA PRO A 193 -19.74 -15.09 30.78
C PRO A 193 -19.07 -14.73 29.45
N TYR A 194 -18.14 -13.77 29.46
CA TYR A 194 -17.36 -13.39 28.29
C TYR A 194 -16.48 -14.56 27.86
N GLU A 195 -16.64 -15.01 26.61
CA GLU A 195 -15.82 -16.04 25.97
C GLU A 195 -14.99 -15.38 24.84
N PRO A 196 -13.70 -15.09 25.08
CA PRO A 196 -12.83 -14.33 24.15
C PRO A 196 -12.70 -14.87 22.72
N CYS A 197 -12.92 -16.18 22.59
CA CYS A 197 -12.69 -16.99 21.39
C CYS A 197 -13.97 -17.68 20.91
N ALA A 198 -15.15 -17.28 21.42
CA ALA A 198 -16.41 -17.73 20.85
C ALA A 198 -16.49 -17.32 19.37
N ASP A 199 -16.84 -18.28 18.50
CA ASP A 199 -16.95 -18.12 17.04
C ASP A 199 -15.67 -17.68 16.32
N LYS A 200 -14.49 -17.86 16.93
CA LYS A 200 -13.17 -17.60 16.33
C LYS A 200 -12.39 -18.91 16.09
N ASN A 201 -11.54 -18.91 15.08
CA ASN A 201 -10.67 -20.05 14.75
C ASN A 201 -9.37 -20.01 15.58
N CYS A 202 -8.70 -21.16 15.71
CA CYS A 202 -7.37 -21.19 16.34
C CYS A 202 -6.40 -20.30 15.56
N GLY A 203 -5.63 -19.47 16.27
CA GLY A 203 -4.75 -18.45 15.69
C GLY A 203 -5.38 -17.07 15.54
N ASP A 204 -6.71 -16.94 15.62
CA ASP A 204 -7.37 -15.64 15.58
C ASP A 204 -7.03 -14.81 16.83
N SER A 205 -6.86 -13.50 16.62
CA SER A 205 -6.56 -12.58 17.72
C SER A 205 -7.69 -12.49 18.75
N CYS A 206 -7.32 -12.38 20.02
CA CYS A 206 -8.24 -12.34 21.15
C CYS A 206 -7.74 -11.44 22.28
N THR A 207 -8.65 -11.07 23.19
CA THR A 207 -8.39 -10.25 24.38
C THR A 207 -8.83 -11.01 25.63
N THR A 208 -8.05 -10.99 26.70
CA THR A 208 -8.42 -11.64 27.97
C THR A 208 -9.43 -10.80 28.75
N CYS A 209 -9.40 -9.48 28.58
CA CYS A 209 -10.35 -8.56 29.16
C CYS A 209 -11.62 -8.45 28.31
N ALA A 210 -12.78 -8.54 28.98
CA ALA A 210 -14.04 -8.23 28.34
C ALA A 210 -14.09 -6.73 27.96
N PRO A 211 -14.66 -6.35 26.81
CA PRO A 211 -14.72 -4.95 26.35
C PRO A 211 -15.36 -3.96 27.34
N ASN A 212 -16.17 -4.44 28.28
CA ASN A 212 -16.89 -3.65 29.29
C ASN A 212 -16.35 -3.81 30.73
N ALA A 213 -15.25 -4.54 30.95
CA ALA A 213 -14.65 -4.71 32.27
C ALA A 213 -13.72 -3.53 32.60
N SER A 214 -14.27 -2.50 33.26
CA SER A 214 -13.55 -1.27 33.65
C SER A 214 -12.36 -1.47 34.61
N ASP A 215 -12.25 -2.64 35.23
CA ASP A 215 -11.20 -3.02 36.17
C ASP A 215 -10.21 -4.07 35.60
N CYS A 216 -10.36 -4.45 34.33
CA CYS A 216 -9.45 -5.38 33.65
C CYS A 216 -8.48 -4.61 32.76
N ILE A 217 -7.18 -4.83 32.97
CA ILE A 217 -6.10 -4.21 32.18
C ILE A 217 -5.49 -5.29 31.28
N GLU A 218 -5.68 -5.14 29.97
CA GLU A 218 -5.09 -6.02 28.96
C GLU A 218 -3.58 -5.80 28.89
N THR A 219 -2.80 -6.88 28.78
CA THR A 219 -1.34 -6.78 28.62
C THR A 219 -0.98 -6.55 27.15
N GLU A 220 0.08 -5.78 26.86
CA GLU A 220 0.56 -5.49 25.48
C GLU A 220 1.10 -6.71 24.70
N GLU A 221 1.08 -7.89 25.30
CA GLU A 221 1.46 -9.15 24.64
C GLU A 221 0.38 -9.61 23.67
N ALA A 222 0.76 -9.93 22.42
CA ALA A 222 -0.14 -10.50 21.43
C ALA A 222 -0.69 -11.86 21.88
N LYS A 223 -2.01 -11.99 21.85
CA LYS A 223 -2.74 -13.22 22.21
C LYS A 223 -3.55 -13.75 21.05
N ALA A 224 -3.66 -15.06 20.99
CA ALA A 224 -4.44 -15.77 19.98
C ALA A 224 -5.25 -16.90 20.63
N CYS A 225 -6.33 -17.29 19.97
CA CYS A 225 -7.14 -18.44 20.35
C CYS A 225 -6.35 -19.74 20.15
N ASN A 226 -6.32 -20.62 21.14
CA ASN A 226 -5.79 -21.97 21.00
C ASN A 226 -6.88 -22.98 20.57
N ASP A 227 -6.50 -24.23 20.32
CA ASP A 227 -7.42 -25.31 19.90
C ASP A 227 -8.51 -25.64 20.94
N ASN A 228 -8.33 -25.22 22.20
CA ASN A 228 -9.32 -25.39 23.26
C ASN A 228 -10.32 -24.22 23.34
N GLY A 229 -10.23 -23.22 22.46
CA GLY A 229 -11.06 -22.02 22.50
C GLY A 229 -10.68 -21.05 23.63
N GLU A 230 -9.44 -21.11 24.11
CA GLU A 230 -8.91 -20.21 25.15
C GLU A 230 -8.00 -19.14 24.54
N CYS A 231 -8.06 -17.93 25.07
CA CYS A 231 -7.17 -16.84 24.67
C CYS A 231 -5.84 -16.92 25.42
N VAL A 232 -4.73 -17.17 24.73
CA VAL A 232 -3.41 -17.40 25.34
C VAL A 232 -2.33 -16.53 24.70
N SER A 233 -1.27 -16.20 25.46
CA SER A 233 -0.09 -15.47 24.95
C SER A 233 0.70 -16.37 23.96
N ALA A 234 0.85 -15.94 22.71
CA ALA A 234 1.38 -16.79 21.63
C ALA A 234 2.91 -16.99 21.66
N PRO A 235 3.39 -18.19 21.30
CA PRO A 235 4.09 -18.34 20.01
C PRO A 235 3.33 -19.30 19.05
N LEU A 236 3.42 -19.03 17.74
CA LEU A 236 2.67 -19.64 16.61
C LEU A 236 2.93 -21.15 16.35
N SER A 237 2.89 -22.03 17.36
CA SER A 237 3.09 -23.48 17.15
C SER A 237 2.09 -24.39 17.90
N GLN A 238 0.91 -23.89 18.26
CA GLN A 238 -0.05 -24.64 19.09
C GLN A 238 -1.43 -24.85 18.45
N CYS A 239 -1.56 -24.65 17.14
CA CYS A 239 -2.74 -25.10 16.41
C CYS A 239 -2.38 -26.37 15.63
N ASP A 240 -2.96 -27.49 16.06
CA ASP A 240 -2.98 -28.81 15.41
C ASP A 240 -1.65 -29.62 15.35
N ASP A 241 -1.17 -30.06 16.52
CA ASP A 241 -0.11 -31.09 16.64
C ASP A 241 -0.67 -32.52 16.80
N THR A 242 -1.95 -32.77 16.52
CA THR A 242 -2.56 -34.09 16.76
C THR A 242 -2.90 -34.83 15.48
N CYS A 243 -2.58 -36.11 15.41
CA CYS A 243 -2.94 -37.02 14.32
C CYS A 243 -3.38 -38.38 14.88
N GLU A 244 -4.16 -39.14 14.11
CA GLU A 244 -4.55 -40.50 14.50
C GLU A 244 -3.38 -41.46 14.28
N PRO A 245 -2.90 -42.22 15.27
CA PRO A 245 -1.78 -43.16 15.10
C PRO A 245 -1.94 -44.08 13.87
N GLY A 246 -0.94 -44.06 12.98
CA GLY A 246 -0.95 -44.83 11.73
C GLY A 246 -1.69 -44.18 10.55
N SER A 247 -2.33 -43.02 10.75
CA SER A 247 -2.85 -42.21 9.64
C SER A 247 -1.72 -41.53 8.87
N THR A 248 -1.96 -41.24 7.59
CA THR A 248 -1.05 -40.46 6.76
C THR A 248 -1.65 -39.09 6.45
N PHE A 249 -0.82 -38.06 6.49
CA PHE A 249 -1.18 -36.68 6.18
C PHE A 249 -0.09 -36.00 5.36
N GLU A 250 -0.41 -34.89 4.69
CA GLU A 250 0.57 -34.12 3.90
C GLU A 250 1.35 -33.16 4.80
N ALA A 251 2.66 -33.08 4.59
CA ALA A 251 3.53 -32.15 5.28
C ALA A 251 3.18 -30.70 4.87
N PRO A 252 3.57 -29.68 5.66
CA PRO A 252 3.31 -28.27 5.34
C PRO A 252 3.87 -27.77 3.99
N ASP A 253 4.73 -28.56 3.36
CA ASP A 253 5.28 -28.33 2.02
C ASP A 253 4.40 -28.87 0.87
N ASN A 254 3.22 -29.45 1.19
CA ASN A 254 2.22 -29.99 0.26
C ASN A 254 2.77 -31.01 -0.76
N CYS A 255 3.86 -31.69 -0.43
CA CYS A 255 4.54 -32.60 -1.36
C CYS A 255 5.06 -33.85 -0.64
N ASN A 256 5.56 -33.69 0.58
CA ASN A 256 5.99 -34.80 1.40
C ASN A 256 4.81 -35.39 2.17
N SER A 257 4.76 -36.72 2.30
CA SER A 257 3.73 -37.42 3.06
C SER A 257 4.30 -37.90 4.40
N CYS A 258 3.58 -37.62 5.48
CA CYS A 258 3.95 -37.97 6.84
C CYS A 258 3.07 -39.09 7.38
N THR A 259 3.67 -40.03 8.11
CA THR A 259 2.91 -41.06 8.84
C THR A 259 2.87 -40.73 10.33
N CYS A 260 1.66 -40.68 10.88
CA CYS A 260 1.43 -40.37 12.28
C CYS A 260 1.99 -41.47 13.19
N PRO A 261 2.86 -41.13 14.15
CA PRO A 261 3.45 -42.08 15.08
C PRO A 261 2.45 -42.49 16.16
N ASP A 262 2.78 -43.56 16.90
CA ASP A 262 1.95 -44.07 18.00
C ASP A 262 1.70 -43.04 19.11
N SER A 263 2.50 -41.98 19.20
CA SER A 263 2.30 -40.87 20.13
C SER A 263 1.10 -39.98 19.77
N GLY A 264 0.57 -40.09 18.55
CA GLY A 264 -0.54 -39.28 18.06
C GLY A 264 -0.17 -37.82 17.78
N LYS A 265 1.13 -37.52 17.65
CA LYS A 265 1.64 -36.16 17.44
C LYS A 265 2.23 -35.95 16.05
N LYS A 266 1.81 -34.89 15.36
CA LYS A 266 2.27 -34.57 13.99
C LYS A 266 3.73 -34.14 13.96
N SER A 267 4.18 -33.42 14.99
CA SER A 267 5.56 -32.92 15.18
C SER A 267 6.59 -34.03 15.36
N GLU A 268 6.15 -35.24 15.71
CA GLU A 268 6.98 -36.43 15.87
C GLU A 268 6.87 -37.38 14.66
N ALA A 269 6.10 -37.00 13.63
CA ALA A 269 5.86 -37.84 12.46
C ALA A 269 7.10 -37.95 11.57
N ALA A 270 7.34 -39.15 11.07
CA ALA A 270 8.33 -39.39 10.03
C ALA A 270 7.70 -39.09 8.68
N CYS A 271 8.28 -38.14 7.96
CA CYS A 271 7.84 -37.74 6.62
C CYS A 271 8.82 -38.28 5.56
N THR A 272 8.32 -38.49 4.35
CA THR A 272 9.17 -38.73 3.19
C THR A 272 10.01 -37.48 2.92
N GLU A 273 11.31 -37.62 2.64
CA GLU A 273 12.17 -36.50 2.24
C GLU A 273 12.37 -36.52 0.72
N MET A 274 11.34 -36.09 0.00
CA MET A 274 11.41 -35.93 -1.46
C MET A 274 11.75 -34.47 -1.77
N ALA A 275 12.60 -34.24 -2.77
CA ALA A 275 12.83 -32.89 -3.27
C ALA A 275 11.57 -32.39 -3.99
N CYS A 276 10.94 -31.36 -3.45
CA CYS A 276 9.67 -30.83 -3.94
C CYS A 276 9.89 -29.70 -4.95
N PRO A 277 9.34 -29.79 -6.18
CA PRO A 277 9.40 -28.69 -7.15
C PRO A 277 8.49 -27.53 -6.72
N PRO A 278 8.78 -26.28 -7.14
CA PRO A 278 7.92 -25.13 -6.85
C PRO A 278 6.53 -25.33 -7.47
N GLN A 279 5.48 -25.18 -6.64
CA GLN A 279 4.10 -25.43 -7.04
C GLN A 279 3.53 -24.25 -7.83
N ASP A 280 3.29 -24.48 -9.12
CA ASP A 280 2.24 -23.79 -9.89
C ASP A 280 1.25 -24.85 -10.41
N ASP A 281 -0.03 -24.48 -10.40
CA ASP A 281 -1.18 -25.27 -10.83
C ASP A 281 -0.97 -25.91 -12.21
N CYS A 282 -1.04 -27.24 -12.28
CA CYS A 282 -1.17 -27.98 -13.53
C CYS A 282 -2.28 -29.03 -13.44
N LEU A 283 -3.38 -28.74 -14.13
CA LEU A 283 -4.44 -29.70 -14.46
C LEU A 283 -3.90 -30.84 -15.35
N GLY A 284 -3.62 -31.99 -14.75
CA GLY A 284 -3.94 -33.33 -15.29
C GLY A 284 -3.02 -34.00 -16.33
N LYS A 285 -2.20 -34.94 -15.82
CA LYS A 285 -1.59 -36.19 -16.40
C LYS A 285 -0.09 -36.16 -16.68
N ALA A 286 0.64 -37.03 -15.96
CA ALA A 286 1.97 -37.52 -16.31
C ALA A 286 1.93 -39.03 -16.62
N CYS A 287 2.67 -39.46 -17.65
CA CYS A 287 3.11 -40.83 -17.85
C CYS A 287 4.19 -41.17 -16.81
N GLY A 288 4.14 -42.35 -16.17
CA GLY A 288 5.26 -42.82 -15.33
C GLY A 288 4.96 -43.61 -14.05
N SER A 289 3.84 -44.34 -13.91
CA SER A 289 3.71 -45.33 -12.82
C SER A 289 4.21 -46.71 -13.28
N GLU A 290 5.09 -47.33 -12.50
CA GLU A 290 5.87 -48.55 -12.80
C GLU A 290 5.08 -49.70 -13.47
N CYS A 291 5.62 -50.20 -14.60
CA CYS A 291 5.17 -51.41 -15.28
C CYS A 291 6.35 -52.42 -15.31
N ASP A 292 6.26 -53.50 -14.53
CA ASP A 292 7.35 -54.46 -14.27
C ASP A 292 7.29 -55.65 -15.27
N ILE A 293 8.08 -55.62 -16.36
CA ILE A 293 8.24 -56.76 -17.28
C ILE A 293 9.71 -57.23 -17.25
N PRO A 294 9.99 -58.51 -16.94
CA PRO A 294 11.35 -59.02 -16.95
C PRO A 294 11.78 -59.38 -18.39
N ASN A 295 12.30 -58.41 -19.15
CA ASN A 295 12.99 -58.66 -20.42
C ASN A 295 14.22 -57.76 -20.58
N ALA A 296 15.41 -58.36 -20.75
CA ALA A 296 16.70 -57.69 -20.73
C ALA A 296 17.01 -56.83 -21.96
N ASP A 297 16.18 -56.91 -23.01
CA ASP A 297 16.36 -56.17 -24.27
C ASP A 297 15.46 -54.92 -24.40
N CYS A 298 14.68 -54.58 -23.36
CA CYS A 298 13.82 -53.40 -23.35
C CYS A 298 14.60 -52.14 -22.91
N ALA A 299 14.40 -51.02 -23.61
CA ALA A 299 14.98 -49.73 -23.22
C ALA A 299 14.20 -49.09 -22.05
N GLU A 300 12.87 -49.05 -22.15
CA GLU A 300 11.91 -48.75 -21.09
C GLU A 300 10.56 -49.45 -21.36
N THR A 301 9.73 -49.59 -20.32
CA THR A 301 8.36 -50.13 -20.38
C THR A 301 7.34 -49.04 -20.04
N PHE A 302 6.33 -48.86 -20.89
CA PHE A 302 5.21 -47.93 -20.62
C PHE A 302 3.85 -48.64 -20.75
N CYS A 303 2.86 -48.12 -20.06
CA CYS A 303 1.48 -48.60 -20.12
C CYS A 303 0.66 -47.72 -21.07
N ASP A 304 -0.05 -48.34 -22.03
CA ASP A 304 -0.86 -47.61 -23.01
C ASP A 304 -2.18 -47.08 -22.41
N ALA A 305 -2.97 -46.35 -23.19
CA ALA A 305 -4.26 -45.79 -22.77
C ALA A 305 -5.32 -46.85 -22.37
N LYS A 306 -4.98 -48.14 -22.44
CA LYS A 306 -5.81 -49.28 -22.02
C LYS A 306 -5.18 -50.07 -20.88
N GLU A 307 -4.17 -49.53 -20.20
CA GLU A 307 -3.47 -50.14 -19.06
C GLU A 307 -2.72 -51.43 -19.42
N THR A 308 -2.26 -51.57 -20.66
CA THR A 308 -1.42 -52.71 -21.08
C THR A 308 0.03 -52.30 -21.30
N CYS A 309 0.97 -53.06 -20.72
CA CYS A 309 2.41 -52.77 -20.79
C CYS A 309 3.00 -53.14 -22.17
N GLN A 310 3.73 -52.22 -22.79
CA GLN A 310 4.45 -52.43 -24.06
C GLN A 310 5.97 -52.25 -23.85
N CYS A 311 6.79 -52.98 -24.62
CA CYS A 311 8.25 -52.87 -24.61
C CYS A 311 8.77 -52.46 -25.99
N ILE A 312 9.65 -51.45 -26.04
CA ILE A 312 10.36 -51.03 -27.26
C ILE A 312 11.84 -51.48 -27.20
N PRO A 313 12.36 -52.16 -28.23
CA PRO A 313 13.78 -52.54 -28.30
C PRO A 313 14.71 -51.34 -28.50
N LYS A 314 15.90 -51.35 -27.84
CA LYS A 314 16.93 -50.30 -27.93
C LYS A 314 17.38 -49.93 -29.36
N SER A 315 17.22 -50.85 -30.32
CA SER A 315 17.65 -50.64 -31.71
C SER A 315 16.65 -49.89 -32.59
N GLU A 316 15.46 -49.55 -32.09
CA GLU A 316 14.35 -48.98 -32.89
C GLU A 316 13.89 -47.59 -32.44
N ILE A 317 14.64 -46.91 -31.57
CA ILE A 317 14.30 -45.58 -31.06
C ILE A 317 14.44 -44.53 -32.19
N ASP A 318 13.30 -43.97 -32.63
CA ASP A 318 13.18 -42.83 -33.53
C ASP A 318 12.63 -41.63 -32.75
N CYS A 319 13.54 -40.79 -32.22
CA CYS A 319 13.22 -39.67 -31.33
C CYS A 319 12.33 -38.59 -31.97
N LYS A 320 12.06 -38.65 -33.30
CA LYS A 320 11.10 -37.75 -33.97
C LYS A 320 9.64 -38.21 -33.83
N LYS A 321 9.38 -39.42 -33.37
CA LYS A 321 8.02 -40.01 -33.36
C LYS A 321 7.49 -40.40 -31.98
N ASP A 322 8.28 -40.29 -30.93
CA ASP A 322 7.91 -40.75 -29.59
C ASP A 322 7.75 -39.58 -28.60
N PRO A 323 6.57 -39.38 -27.98
CA PRO A 323 6.32 -38.28 -27.05
C PRO A 323 7.09 -38.37 -25.72
N CYS A 324 7.77 -39.48 -25.42
CA CYS A 324 8.68 -39.60 -24.27
C CYS A 324 10.18 -39.35 -24.62
N ALA A 325 10.50 -38.93 -25.85
CA ALA A 325 11.88 -38.90 -26.35
C ALA A 325 12.81 -37.82 -25.78
N LEU A 326 12.34 -36.93 -24.90
CA LEU A 326 13.20 -35.93 -24.25
C LEU A 326 14.12 -36.51 -23.15
N VAL A 327 13.90 -37.77 -22.73
CA VAL A 327 14.66 -38.42 -21.63
C VAL A 327 15.53 -39.60 -22.13
N LEU A 328 15.55 -39.91 -23.44
CA LEU A 328 16.08 -41.18 -23.97
C LEU A 328 17.53 -41.16 -24.50
N CYS A 329 18.28 -40.06 -24.37
CA CYS A 329 19.72 -40.07 -24.62
C CYS A 329 20.47 -40.15 -23.28
N GLU A 330 21.49 -41.00 -23.18
CA GLU A 330 22.31 -41.11 -21.97
C GLU A 330 22.89 -39.75 -21.55
N ALA A 331 23.20 -39.58 -20.26
CA ALA A 331 23.73 -38.32 -19.72
C ALA A 331 24.93 -37.82 -20.55
N GLY A 332 24.83 -36.59 -21.07
CA GLY A 332 25.82 -35.99 -21.97
C GLY A 332 25.61 -36.28 -23.47
N SER A 333 24.38 -36.53 -23.92
CA SER A 333 24.05 -36.65 -25.35
C SER A 333 22.76 -35.91 -25.73
N VAL A 334 22.76 -35.28 -26.90
CA VAL A 334 21.64 -34.51 -27.46
C VAL A 334 21.07 -35.20 -28.70
N CYS A 335 19.74 -35.21 -28.84
CA CYS A 335 19.09 -35.78 -30.01
C CYS A 335 19.08 -34.80 -31.19
N VAL A 336 19.85 -35.09 -32.24
CA VAL A 336 19.83 -34.32 -33.50
C VAL A 336 19.46 -35.26 -34.64
N ASP A 337 18.40 -34.90 -35.36
CA ASP A 337 17.89 -35.65 -36.53
C ASP A 337 17.51 -37.13 -36.30
N GLY A 338 17.21 -37.51 -35.05
CA GLY A 338 16.81 -38.88 -34.70
C GLY A 338 17.98 -39.78 -34.31
N GLN A 339 19.15 -39.21 -34.04
CA GLN A 339 20.29 -39.90 -33.43
C GLN A 339 20.77 -39.15 -32.19
N CYS A 340 21.17 -39.88 -31.15
CA CYS A 340 21.88 -39.29 -30.01
C CYS A 340 23.32 -38.96 -30.42
N ILE A 341 23.71 -37.70 -30.25
CA ILE A 341 25.06 -37.19 -30.48
C ILE A 341 25.65 -36.82 -29.12
N TYR A 342 26.85 -37.32 -28.83
CA TYR A 342 27.57 -36.98 -27.60
C TYR A 342 27.87 -35.47 -27.54
N ASP A 343 27.39 -34.82 -26.48
CA ASP A 343 27.63 -33.41 -26.16
C ASP A 343 28.13 -33.33 -24.71
N PRO A 344 29.45 -33.16 -24.51
CA PRO A 344 30.07 -33.22 -23.20
C PRO A 344 29.74 -32.04 -22.28
N CYS A 345 29.04 -31.02 -22.78
CA CYS A 345 28.62 -29.84 -22.02
C CYS A 345 27.09 -29.68 -21.97
N PHE A 346 26.34 -30.71 -22.36
CA PHE A 346 24.89 -30.70 -22.30
C PHE A 346 24.40 -30.74 -20.85
N ALA A 347 23.61 -29.73 -20.46
CA ALA A 347 23.06 -29.55 -19.12
C ALA A 347 24.10 -29.42 -17.98
N THR A 348 25.29 -28.94 -18.31
CA THR A 348 26.35 -28.56 -17.35
C THR A 348 26.61 -27.06 -17.40
N ASP A 349 27.08 -26.47 -16.31
CA ASP A 349 27.34 -25.03 -16.21
C ASP A 349 28.65 -24.63 -16.91
N CYS A 350 28.75 -23.37 -17.35
CA CYS A 350 30.01 -22.83 -17.88
C CYS A 350 31.11 -22.93 -16.82
N GLY A 351 32.22 -23.56 -17.18
CA GLY A 351 33.33 -23.85 -16.26
C GLY A 351 33.32 -25.26 -15.65
N ASP A 352 32.25 -26.03 -15.86
CA ASP A 352 32.24 -27.44 -15.48
C ASP A 352 33.24 -28.24 -16.30
N ALA A 353 33.84 -29.25 -15.67
CA ALA A 353 34.80 -30.13 -16.32
C ALA A 353 34.12 -30.99 -17.39
N CYS A 354 34.77 -31.15 -18.53
CA CYS A 354 34.23 -31.88 -19.68
C CYS A 354 35.30 -32.80 -20.31
N THR A 355 34.85 -33.79 -21.09
CA THR A 355 35.71 -34.71 -21.84
C THR A 355 35.38 -34.67 -23.33
N LEU A 356 36.40 -34.61 -24.19
CA LEU A 356 36.19 -34.61 -25.65
C LEU A 356 35.87 -36.01 -26.18
N CYS A 357 36.33 -37.05 -25.48
CA CYS A 357 36.05 -38.42 -25.84
C CYS A 357 34.72 -38.90 -25.25
N SER A 358 33.84 -39.38 -26.12
CA SER A 358 32.65 -40.12 -25.70
C SER A 358 33.06 -41.38 -24.92
N PRO A 359 32.39 -41.70 -23.80
CA PRO A 359 32.65 -42.93 -23.04
C PRO A 359 32.52 -44.22 -23.86
N ASP A 360 31.73 -44.20 -24.93
CA ASP A 360 31.50 -45.36 -25.80
C ASP A 360 32.52 -45.49 -26.95
N ASP A 361 33.27 -44.42 -27.24
CA ASP A 361 34.30 -44.43 -28.28
C ASP A 361 35.64 -44.95 -27.71
N LYS A 362 35.81 -46.28 -27.79
CA LYS A 362 37.02 -46.98 -27.33
C LYS A 362 38.29 -46.62 -28.10
N ASP A 363 38.16 -45.98 -29.26
CA ASP A 363 39.29 -45.56 -30.10
C ASP A 363 39.69 -44.09 -29.84
N CYS A 364 38.85 -43.32 -29.14
CA CYS A 364 39.17 -41.97 -28.69
C CYS A 364 40.10 -41.98 -27.48
N LYS A 365 41.15 -41.16 -27.52
CA LYS A 365 42.12 -41.01 -26.42
C LYS A 365 42.09 -39.60 -25.89
N GLU A 366 41.55 -39.47 -24.68
CA GLU A 366 41.48 -38.21 -23.97
C GLU A 366 42.90 -37.72 -23.64
N THR A 367 43.08 -36.40 -23.64
CA THR A 367 44.36 -35.77 -23.30
C THR A 367 44.34 -35.27 -21.86
N ASP A 368 45.45 -35.39 -21.13
CA ASP A 368 45.59 -34.95 -19.71
C ASP A 368 45.53 -33.42 -19.50
N VAL A 369 45.07 -32.67 -20.50
CA VAL A 369 44.84 -31.23 -20.40
C VAL A 369 43.46 -31.01 -19.77
N GLU A 370 43.40 -30.19 -18.72
CA GLU A 370 42.14 -29.75 -18.10
C GLU A 370 41.27 -29.04 -19.16
N LYS A 371 40.01 -29.47 -19.25
CA LYS A 371 39.01 -28.93 -20.17
C LYS A 371 37.78 -28.53 -19.40
N ALA A 372 37.17 -27.43 -19.81
CA ALA A 372 35.98 -26.91 -19.19
C ALA A 372 34.99 -26.47 -20.27
N CYS A 373 33.70 -26.52 -19.93
CA CYS A 373 32.64 -26.01 -20.79
C CYS A 373 32.77 -24.49 -20.92
N ASP A 374 32.76 -24.02 -22.16
CA ASP A 374 32.68 -22.59 -22.47
C ASP A 374 31.21 -22.10 -22.49
N ILE A 375 31.03 -20.84 -22.85
CA ILE A 375 29.71 -20.20 -22.87
C ILE A 375 28.84 -20.64 -24.06
N ASP A 376 29.43 -21.23 -25.09
CA ASP A 376 28.75 -21.75 -26.26
C ASP A 376 28.41 -23.25 -26.10
N GLY A 377 28.69 -23.83 -24.92
CA GLY A 377 28.48 -25.24 -24.64
C GLY A 377 29.52 -26.14 -25.32
N GLN A 378 30.71 -25.61 -25.61
CA GLN A 378 31.83 -26.39 -26.17
C GLN A 378 32.84 -26.76 -25.10
N CYS A 379 33.40 -27.96 -25.21
CA CYS A 379 34.44 -28.44 -24.32
C CYS A 379 35.82 -28.00 -24.81
N ASP A 380 36.39 -26.97 -24.19
CA ASP A 380 37.64 -26.34 -24.62
C ASP A 380 38.82 -26.65 -23.67
N ALA A 381 40.03 -26.70 -24.23
CA ALA A 381 41.26 -26.96 -23.48
C ALA A 381 41.81 -25.68 -22.81
N GLY A 382 41.57 -25.52 -21.51
CA GLY A 382 42.09 -24.42 -20.69
C GLY A 382 41.12 -23.97 -19.59
N PRO A 383 41.54 -23.03 -18.71
CA PRO A 383 40.63 -22.41 -17.74
C PRO A 383 39.54 -21.61 -18.47
N SER A 384 38.28 -21.86 -18.11
CA SER A 384 37.11 -21.30 -18.80
C SER A 384 37.05 -19.78 -18.77
N ASN A 385 36.80 -19.17 -19.93
CA ASN A 385 36.57 -17.74 -20.13
C ASN A 385 35.07 -17.42 -20.06
N CYS A 386 34.44 -17.78 -18.93
CA CYS A 386 33.02 -17.50 -18.63
C CYS A 386 32.81 -16.02 -18.26
N LYS A 387 32.90 -15.12 -19.25
CA LYS A 387 32.33 -13.76 -19.13
C LYS A 387 31.04 -13.71 -19.95
N LEU A 388 29.90 -13.68 -19.27
CA LEU A 388 28.58 -13.55 -19.89
C LEU A 388 28.48 -12.26 -20.73
N GLY A 389 28.08 -12.38 -21.98
CA GLY A 389 27.80 -11.24 -22.87
C GLY A 389 26.42 -10.60 -22.60
N PRO A 390 26.16 -9.38 -23.12
CA PRO A 390 24.97 -8.58 -22.80
C PRO A 390 23.61 -9.16 -23.25
N GLY A 391 23.57 -10.27 -24.00
CA GLY A 391 22.35 -11.00 -24.37
C GLY A 391 22.23 -12.40 -23.73
N GLN A 392 23.15 -12.75 -22.84
CA GLN A 392 23.24 -14.06 -22.23
C GLN A 392 22.84 -14.03 -20.76
N CYS A 393 22.30 -15.14 -20.30
CA CYS A 393 21.94 -15.38 -18.91
C CYS A 393 22.45 -16.77 -18.50
N THR A 394 22.62 -16.99 -17.21
CA THR A 394 22.96 -18.32 -16.70
C THR A 394 21.70 -19.19 -16.74
N PRO A 395 21.71 -20.35 -17.42
CA PRO A 395 20.57 -21.27 -17.44
C PRO A 395 19.98 -21.51 -16.03
N GLY A 396 18.65 -21.47 -15.92
CA GLY A 396 17.94 -21.64 -14.66
C GLY A 396 17.89 -20.42 -13.73
N THR A 397 18.62 -19.34 -14.03
CA THR A 397 18.56 -18.10 -13.24
C THR A 397 17.45 -17.16 -13.71
N SER A 398 16.94 -16.34 -12.79
CA SER A 398 15.94 -15.31 -13.10
C SER A 398 16.59 -13.97 -13.44
N PHE A 399 16.03 -13.23 -14.39
CA PHE A 399 16.46 -11.88 -14.77
C PHE A 399 15.25 -10.96 -15.04
N PRO A 400 15.37 -9.63 -14.86
CA PRO A 400 14.25 -8.71 -15.12
C PRO A 400 13.90 -8.66 -16.62
N ALA A 401 12.60 -8.64 -16.95
CA ALA A 401 12.11 -8.41 -18.31
C ALA A 401 12.25 -6.93 -18.71
N ASP A 402 12.27 -6.66 -20.01
CA ASP A 402 12.44 -5.30 -20.58
C ASP A 402 11.25 -4.36 -20.28
N ASP A 403 10.11 -4.90 -19.81
CA ASP A 403 8.92 -4.13 -19.42
C ASP A 403 9.00 -3.52 -18.01
N GLY A 404 10.05 -3.85 -17.25
CA GLY A 404 10.36 -3.23 -15.96
C GLY A 404 9.54 -3.74 -14.76
N CYS A 405 8.67 -4.74 -14.94
CA CYS A 405 7.99 -5.38 -13.81
C CYS A 405 7.97 -6.91 -13.88
N ASN A 406 8.03 -7.50 -15.07
CA ASN A 406 8.06 -8.94 -15.22
C ASN A 406 9.46 -9.52 -14.94
N THR A 407 9.50 -10.78 -14.53
CA THR A 407 10.74 -11.53 -14.30
C THR A 407 10.79 -12.72 -15.25
N CYS A 408 11.92 -12.91 -15.92
CA CYS A 408 12.18 -13.98 -16.88
C CYS A 408 13.08 -15.06 -16.28
N THR A 409 12.83 -16.33 -16.59
CA THR A 409 13.74 -17.43 -16.27
C THR A 409 14.57 -17.79 -17.48
N CYS A 410 15.89 -17.88 -17.28
CA CYS A 410 16.85 -18.18 -18.33
C CYS A 410 16.75 -19.64 -18.80
N PRO A 411 16.57 -19.89 -20.10
CA PRO A 411 16.46 -21.23 -20.65
C PRO A 411 17.83 -21.91 -20.72
N GLY A 412 17.82 -23.23 -20.93
CA GLY A 412 19.02 -24.09 -21.03
C GLY A 412 20.07 -23.64 -22.06
N ASN A 413 19.67 -22.85 -23.05
CA ASN A 413 20.56 -22.34 -24.10
C ASN A 413 21.27 -21.01 -23.72
N GLY A 414 21.02 -20.47 -22.52
CA GLY A 414 21.69 -19.29 -21.99
C GLY A 414 21.36 -17.97 -22.68
N LYS A 415 20.31 -17.90 -23.52
CA LYS A 415 19.90 -16.67 -24.22
C LYS A 415 18.74 -15.99 -23.53
N LYS A 416 18.91 -14.71 -23.18
CA LYS A 416 17.84 -13.89 -22.60
C LYS A 416 16.63 -13.74 -23.53
N SER A 417 16.86 -13.71 -24.85
CA SER A 417 15.79 -13.60 -25.85
C SER A 417 14.78 -14.75 -25.82
N ASP A 418 15.19 -15.89 -25.27
CA ASP A 418 14.39 -17.12 -25.26
C ASP A 418 13.84 -17.38 -23.85
N GLY A 419 13.98 -16.41 -22.94
CA GLY A 419 13.52 -16.47 -21.56
C GLY A 419 12.00 -16.50 -21.44
N MET A 420 11.50 -17.39 -20.58
CA MET A 420 10.09 -17.44 -20.22
C MET A 420 9.84 -16.41 -19.12
N CYS A 421 9.06 -15.38 -19.42
CA CYS A 421 8.76 -14.29 -18.50
C CYS A 421 7.38 -14.44 -17.88
N THR A 422 7.22 -13.94 -16.65
CA THR A 422 5.90 -13.69 -16.08
C THR A 422 5.14 -12.71 -16.97
N GLU A 423 3.81 -12.81 -17.02
CA GLU A 423 2.94 -11.88 -17.75
C GLU A 423 2.03 -11.13 -16.77
N MET A 424 2.62 -10.42 -15.81
CA MET A 424 1.88 -9.52 -14.93
C MET A 424 1.67 -8.18 -15.62
N ALA A 425 0.47 -7.62 -15.47
CA ALA A 425 0.14 -6.30 -16.02
C ALA A 425 0.95 -5.23 -15.28
N CYS A 426 1.99 -4.69 -15.93
CA CYS A 426 2.78 -3.60 -15.37
C CYS A 426 1.96 -2.29 -15.37
N PRO A 427 2.07 -1.46 -14.31
CA PRO A 427 1.55 -0.10 -14.35
C PRO A 427 2.18 0.69 -15.50
N PRO A 428 1.46 1.64 -16.13
CA PRO A 428 1.98 2.38 -17.28
C PRO A 428 3.20 3.23 -16.89
N ASN A 429 4.39 2.77 -17.28
CA ASN A 429 5.61 3.56 -17.25
C ASN A 429 5.60 4.55 -18.42
N ASP A 430 5.43 5.85 -18.13
CA ASP A 430 5.60 6.90 -19.15
C ASP A 430 7.09 7.11 -19.44
N CYS A 431 7.59 6.35 -20.40
CA CYS A 431 8.90 6.57 -21.03
C CYS A 431 8.77 6.36 -22.53
N SER A 432 8.12 7.29 -23.21
CA SER A 432 7.98 7.23 -24.66
C SER A 432 8.78 8.34 -25.36
N GLN A 433 9.84 7.93 -26.07
CA GLN A 433 10.17 8.23 -27.48
C GLN A 433 11.70 8.31 -27.79
N LYS A 434 12.33 7.12 -27.93
CA LYS A 434 13.42 6.69 -28.88
C LYS A 434 14.91 7.12 -28.77
N LYS A 435 15.74 6.07 -28.55
CA LYS A 435 17.09 5.71 -29.08
C LYS A 435 18.31 6.64 -28.87
N CYS A 436 19.04 6.39 -27.78
CA CYS A 436 20.46 6.00 -27.89
C CYS A 436 20.51 4.48 -27.71
N GLY A 437 20.99 3.75 -28.72
CA GLY A 437 20.99 2.30 -28.72
C GLY A 437 22.15 1.73 -27.89
N ASP A 438 21.79 0.77 -27.04
CA ASP A 438 22.46 -0.50 -26.78
C ASP A 438 24.00 -0.46 -26.61
N GLU A 439 24.42 -0.73 -25.37
CA GLU A 439 25.80 -0.76 -24.83
C GLU A 439 26.33 0.56 -24.22
N CYS A 440 25.78 0.94 -23.07
CA CYS A 440 26.50 1.75 -22.07
C CYS A 440 26.38 1.16 -20.67
N ALA A 441 26.56 -0.16 -20.56
CA ALA A 441 26.70 -0.83 -19.28
C ALA A 441 27.90 -1.77 -19.33
N LEU A 442 29.09 -1.24 -19.02
CA LEU A 442 30.00 -1.83 -18.03
C LEU A 442 31.22 -0.92 -17.84
N VAL A 443 31.46 -0.58 -16.56
CA VAL A 443 32.65 0.01 -15.91
C VAL A 443 32.63 1.53 -15.66
N VAL A 444 32.82 1.83 -14.37
CA VAL A 444 33.59 2.93 -13.77
C VAL A 444 34.24 3.87 -14.78
N ASP A 445 33.90 5.15 -14.71
CA ASP A 445 34.69 6.26 -15.21
C ASP A 445 34.70 6.67 -16.74
N CYS A 446 33.60 7.17 -17.38
CA CYS A 446 33.43 8.49 -18.13
C CYS A 446 32.26 8.54 -19.15
N ILE A 447 31.47 9.64 -19.16
CA ILE A 447 30.46 9.98 -20.21
C ILE A 447 31.15 10.34 -21.53
N ALA A 448 30.55 10.13 -22.71
CA ALA A 448 30.82 11.05 -23.80
C ALA A 448 29.94 10.96 -25.05
N SER A 449 29.63 12.14 -25.57
CA SER A 449 29.19 12.36 -26.95
C SER A 449 30.18 11.78 -27.98
N CYS A 450 29.63 11.19 -29.04
CA CYS A 450 30.37 10.77 -30.23
C CYS A 450 30.85 11.99 -31.02
N ASN A 451 32.14 12.03 -31.40
CA ASN A 451 32.58 12.90 -32.49
C ASN A 451 32.05 12.38 -33.85
N ALA A 452 32.32 13.12 -34.93
CA ALA A 452 31.86 12.78 -36.29
C ALA A 452 32.34 11.39 -36.81
N ASP A 453 33.26 10.74 -36.09
CA ASP A 453 33.79 9.40 -36.39
C ASP A 453 33.18 8.30 -35.50
N GLY A 454 32.21 8.61 -34.63
CA GLY A 454 31.53 7.64 -33.77
C GLY A 454 32.30 7.27 -32.49
N LYS A 455 33.22 8.12 -32.01
CA LYS A 455 34.04 7.86 -30.81
C LYS A 455 33.66 8.77 -29.63
N CYS A 456 33.47 8.17 -28.45
CA CYS A 456 33.14 8.82 -27.17
C CYS A 456 34.31 9.68 -26.60
N VAL A 457 34.12 11.00 -26.40
CA VAL A 457 35.00 11.95 -25.62
C VAL A 457 34.30 12.75 -24.46
N CYS A 458 34.77 12.61 -23.21
CA CYS A 458 34.29 13.39 -22.04
C CYS A 458 35.11 14.67 -21.84
N ASN A 459 34.50 15.83 -21.61
CA ASN A 459 35.22 17.07 -21.29
C ASN A 459 34.81 17.64 -19.93
N ASN A 460 35.71 17.49 -18.94
CA ASN A 460 35.87 18.15 -17.63
C ASN A 460 36.08 17.21 -16.43
N GLY A 461 36.39 15.94 -16.65
CA GLY A 461 37.10 15.14 -15.64
C GLY A 461 36.29 14.68 -14.42
N ASP A 462 34.96 14.69 -14.46
CA ASP A 462 34.10 14.10 -13.42
C ASP A 462 33.00 13.22 -14.04
N LEU A 463 32.50 12.27 -13.25
CA LEU A 463 31.85 11.07 -13.74
C LEU A 463 30.58 10.67 -13.03
N GLN A 464 29.55 10.31 -13.79
CA GLN A 464 28.39 9.59 -13.27
C GLN A 464 27.83 8.63 -14.34
N CYS A 465 27.78 7.32 -14.02
CA CYS A 465 27.02 6.28 -14.72
C CYS A 465 26.42 5.33 -13.67
N GLY A 466 25.10 5.14 -13.70
CA GLY A 466 24.34 4.11 -12.96
C GLY A 466 24.14 4.39 -11.46
N ASP A 467 22.90 4.65 -11.05
CA ASP A 467 22.53 4.88 -9.65
C ASP A 467 22.94 3.68 -8.77
N LYS A 468 23.88 3.90 -7.87
CA LYS A 468 24.17 2.93 -6.80
C LYS A 468 22.92 2.78 -5.93
N PRO A 469 22.55 1.58 -5.47
CA PRO A 469 21.45 1.42 -4.54
C PRO A 469 21.74 2.23 -3.28
N ILE A 470 20.72 2.90 -2.75
CA ILE A 470 20.83 3.68 -1.51
C ILE A 470 21.18 2.71 -0.37
N GLN A 471 22.31 2.95 0.28
CA GLN A 471 22.86 2.12 1.36
C GLN A 471 23.33 3.04 2.47
N CYS A 472 22.59 3.12 3.57
CA CYS A 472 22.85 4.12 4.61
C CYS A 472 23.59 3.52 5.81
N VAL A 473 23.81 2.21 5.80
CA VAL A 473 24.56 1.43 6.78
C VAL A 473 25.65 0.57 6.13
N GLY A 474 26.62 0.11 6.92
CA GLY A 474 27.69 -0.80 6.48
C GLY A 474 28.91 -0.09 5.87
N ASP A 475 29.81 -0.89 5.28
CA ASP A 475 31.11 -0.40 4.77
C ASP A 475 31.00 0.34 3.42
N ASN A 476 29.88 0.17 2.69
CA ASN A 476 29.64 0.77 1.37
C ASN A 476 28.50 1.79 1.41
N GLN A 477 28.55 2.72 2.37
CA GLN A 477 27.55 3.76 2.49
C GLN A 477 27.46 4.63 1.21
N TYR A 478 26.25 4.72 0.67
CA TYR A 478 25.90 5.57 -0.45
C TYR A 478 24.54 6.22 -0.19
N PHE A 479 24.56 7.55 -0.11
CA PHE A 479 23.38 8.39 -0.14
C PHE A 479 23.46 9.32 -1.36
N PRO A 480 22.38 9.49 -2.14
CA PRO A 480 22.42 10.33 -3.33
C PRO A 480 22.79 11.78 -3.01
N LYS A 481 23.36 12.47 -4.00
CA LYS A 481 23.56 13.92 -3.92
C LYS A 481 22.39 14.61 -4.61
N PHE A 482 21.92 15.68 -4.00
CA PHE A 482 20.80 16.48 -4.50
C PHE A 482 21.32 17.80 -5.04
N GLU A 483 20.64 18.33 -6.06
CA GLU A 483 20.96 19.65 -6.58
C GLU A 483 20.87 20.70 -5.47
N ALA A 484 21.95 21.47 -5.36
CA ALA A 484 22.09 22.55 -4.39
C ALA A 484 22.35 23.89 -5.09
N ASP A 485 22.17 23.98 -6.41
CA ASP A 485 22.41 25.21 -7.15
C ASP A 485 21.38 26.29 -6.79
N CYS A 486 21.85 27.52 -6.61
CA CYS A 486 21.02 28.66 -6.20
C CYS A 486 21.52 29.98 -6.78
N GLU A 487 20.61 30.94 -6.95
CA GLU A 487 20.96 32.34 -7.25
C GLU A 487 20.89 33.22 -5.99
N SER A 488 20.01 32.85 -5.06
CA SER A 488 19.73 33.55 -3.83
C SER A 488 19.39 32.57 -2.70
N SER A 489 19.46 33.02 -1.44
CA SER A 489 19.11 32.16 -0.29
C SER A 489 17.63 31.77 -0.23
N LYS A 490 16.78 32.29 -1.13
CA LYS A 490 15.39 31.87 -1.24
C LYS A 490 15.21 30.61 -2.08
N ASP A 491 16.22 30.26 -2.87
CA ASP A 491 16.21 29.09 -3.75
C ASP A 491 16.75 27.86 -3.00
N CYS A 492 16.79 27.92 -1.67
CA CYS A 492 17.36 26.91 -0.80
C CYS A 492 16.38 26.54 0.31
N ILE A 493 16.27 25.25 0.58
CA ILE A 493 15.60 24.69 1.76
C ILE A 493 16.61 23.92 2.61
N VAL A 494 16.25 23.68 3.88
CA VAL A 494 17.01 22.81 4.78
C VAL A 494 16.32 21.45 4.83
N VAL A 495 17.09 20.39 4.61
CA VAL A 495 16.65 19.00 4.83
C VAL A 495 17.58 18.31 5.81
N PHE A 496 17.15 17.20 6.41
CA PHE A 496 17.93 16.48 7.44
C PHE A 496 18.16 15.04 7.03
N HIS A 497 19.43 14.68 6.81
CA HIS A 497 19.86 13.31 6.51
C HIS A 497 20.37 12.67 7.80
N GLN A 498 19.77 11.57 8.25
CA GLN A 498 20.34 10.79 9.35
C GLN A 498 21.65 10.15 8.90
N VAL A 499 22.69 10.16 9.74
CA VAL A 499 24.03 9.66 9.38
C VAL A 499 24.50 8.50 10.24
N ASP A 500 23.77 8.17 11.30
CA ASP A 500 24.04 7.01 12.15
C ASP A 500 22.78 6.47 12.83
N CYS A 501 22.94 5.32 13.46
CA CYS A 501 21.89 4.61 14.19
C CYS A 501 21.43 5.33 15.48
N CYS A 502 22.17 6.33 15.97
CA CYS A 502 21.80 7.10 17.16
C CYS A 502 20.77 8.20 16.86
N GLY A 503 20.40 8.39 15.59
CA GLY A 503 19.55 9.48 15.15
C GLY A 503 20.29 10.80 14.98
N ASN A 504 21.64 10.80 14.93
CA ASN A 504 22.37 12.01 14.55
C ASN A 504 22.07 12.35 13.10
N GLN A 505 21.87 13.63 12.81
CA GLN A 505 21.53 14.07 11.46
C GLN A 505 22.41 15.22 11.01
N VAL A 506 22.62 15.32 9.69
CA VAL A 506 23.24 16.48 9.05
C VAL A 506 22.16 17.30 8.37
N ALA A 507 22.18 18.60 8.60
CA ALA A 507 21.33 19.56 7.91
C ALA A 507 21.98 19.90 6.56
N LEU A 508 21.31 19.58 5.45
CA LEU A 508 21.80 19.83 4.10
C LEU A 508 20.99 20.96 3.45
N GLY A 509 21.68 21.79 2.66
CA GLY A 509 21.05 22.85 1.89
C GLY A 509 20.82 22.37 0.46
N ILE A 510 19.56 22.25 0.04
CA ILE A 510 19.22 21.76 -1.31
C ILE A 510 18.25 22.73 -2.01
N ASN A 511 18.13 22.58 -3.32
CA ASN A 511 17.09 23.26 -4.09
C ASN A 511 15.70 22.70 -3.69
N PRO A 512 14.67 23.54 -3.52
CA PRO A 512 13.31 23.10 -3.26
C PRO A 512 12.79 22.00 -4.20
N SER A 513 13.19 21.99 -5.47
CA SER A 513 12.77 20.96 -6.44
C SER A 513 13.24 19.55 -6.08
N GLU A 514 14.29 19.43 -5.27
CA GLU A 514 14.85 18.16 -4.84
C GLU A 514 14.25 17.62 -3.54
N SER A 515 13.29 18.35 -2.94
CA SER A 515 12.69 17.98 -1.66
C SER A 515 12.06 16.58 -1.68
N ASP A 516 11.36 16.24 -2.76
CA ASP A 516 10.66 14.96 -2.88
C ASP A 516 11.64 13.81 -3.13
N ASN A 517 12.63 14.03 -4.01
CA ASN A 517 13.72 13.07 -4.26
C ASN A 517 14.51 12.79 -2.98
N PHE A 518 14.81 13.82 -2.20
CA PHE A 518 15.49 13.70 -0.91
C PHE A 518 14.65 12.88 0.08
N SER A 519 13.36 13.18 0.17
CA SER A 519 12.45 12.50 1.11
C SER A 519 12.32 11.01 0.77
N ALA A 520 12.23 10.66 -0.52
CA ALA A 520 12.22 9.27 -0.98
C ALA A 520 13.53 8.54 -0.63
N ALA A 521 14.68 9.21 -0.79
CA ALA A 521 15.98 8.65 -0.40
C ALA A 521 16.11 8.43 1.12
N GLU A 522 15.65 9.39 1.93
CA GLU A 522 15.65 9.26 3.39
C GLU A 522 14.73 8.13 3.87
N GLN A 523 13.60 7.90 3.22
CA GLN A 523 12.69 6.81 3.58
C GLN A 523 13.37 5.45 3.39
N ILE A 524 14.17 5.28 2.33
CA ILE A 524 14.97 4.08 2.13
C ILE A 524 16.05 3.94 3.23
N CYS A 525 16.61 5.06 3.71
CA CYS A 525 17.55 5.03 4.83
C CYS A 525 16.89 4.72 6.18
N SER A 526 15.69 5.23 6.44
CA SER A 526 15.01 5.05 7.73
C SER A 526 14.80 3.57 8.06
N ASP A 527 14.54 2.76 7.03
CA ASP A 527 14.33 1.32 7.16
C ASP A 527 15.65 0.55 7.37
N GLN A 528 16.79 1.17 7.09
CA GLN A 528 18.12 0.56 7.21
C GLN A 528 18.79 0.80 8.55
N TYR A 529 18.42 1.85 9.30
CA TYR A 529 19.08 2.20 10.56
C TYR A 529 18.65 1.25 11.70
N PRO A 530 19.55 0.38 12.21
CA PRO A 530 19.21 -0.44 13.37
C PRO A 530 19.06 0.43 14.63
N GLY A 531 18.14 0.10 15.53
CA GLY A 531 18.08 0.77 16.83
C GLY A 531 19.31 0.41 17.67
N CYS A 532 20.18 1.38 17.98
CA CYS A 532 21.45 1.11 18.69
C CYS A 532 21.52 1.69 20.12
N GLY A 533 20.40 2.14 20.68
CA GLY A 533 20.25 2.42 22.13
C GLY A 533 21.11 3.55 22.69
N CYS A 534 21.59 4.46 21.85
CA CYS A 534 22.36 5.64 22.23
C CYS A 534 21.48 6.91 22.22
N PRO A 535 21.85 7.94 23.01
CA PRO A 535 21.19 9.23 22.95
C PRO A 535 21.51 9.97 21.65
N MET A 536 20.52 10.65 21.08
CA MET A 536 20.72 11.58 19.96
C MET A 536 21.67 12.71 20.36
N GLY A 537 22.69 12.95 19.54
CA GLY A 537 23.56 14.12 19.60
C GLY A 537 23.06 15.28 18.74
N PRO A 538 23.82 16.40 18.68
CA PRO A 538 23.39 17.58 17.96
C PRO A 538 23.48 17.35 16.45
N HIS A 539 22.53 17.92 15.71
CA HIS A 539 22.56 17.96 14.26
C HIS A 539 23.69 18.87 13.78
N LYS A 540 24.29 18.59 12.62
CA LYS A 540 25.43 19.35 12.09
C LYS A 540 25.08 20.02 10.75
N ALA A 541 25.47 21.28 10.58
CA ALA A 541 25.32 22.03 9.33
C ALA A 541 26.53 21.87 8.39
N ASP A 542 26.39 22.30 7.14
CA ASP A 542 27.44 22.30 6.11
C ASP A 542 28.66 23.15 6.51
N ASP A 543 28.44 24.24 7.24
CA ASP A 543 29.51 25.11 7.75
C ASP A 543 30.19 24.57 9.02
N GLY A 544 29.77 23.40 9.51
CA GLY A 544 30.30 22.74 10.70
C GLY A 544 29.70 23.21 12.02
N THR A 545 28.76 24.14 12.02
CA THR A 545 27.98 24.49 13.21
C THR A 545 27.00 23.38 13.58
N PHE A 546 26.51 23.37 14.83
CA PHE A 546 25.67 22.28 15.33
C PHE A 546 24.60 22.77 16.32
N SER A 547 23.44 22.11 16.32
CA SER A 547 22.36 22.35 17.28
C SER A 547 21.51 21.10 17.51
N MET A 548 20.95 20.97 18.72
CA MET A 548 19.96 19.94 19.06
C MET A 548 18.56 20.23 18.48
N ASN A 549 18.32 21.46 17.98
CA ASN A 549 17.02 21.85 17.44
C ASN A 549 17.08 22.03 15.92
N LYS A 550 16.22 21.32 15.19
CA LYS A 550 16.12 21.42 13.73
C LYS A 550 15.74 22.82 13.23
N ASN A 551 15.02 23.61 14.02
CA ASN A 551 14.66 24.99 13.66
C ASN A 551 15.84 25.96 13.75
N ASP A 552 16.94 25.54 14.36
CA ASP A 552 18.14 26.35 14.44
C ASP A 552 18.90 26.35 13.12
N PHE A 553 18.49 25.62 12.09
CA PHE A 553 19.22 25.59 10.82
C PHE A 553 18.56 26.50 9.78
N SER A 554 19.36 27.21 9.00
CA SER A 554 18.91 27.91 7.80
C SER A 554 19.82 27.61 6.63
N ALA A 555 19.24 27.53 5.43
CA ALA A 555 19.98 27.42 4.19
C ALA A 555 20.32 28.81 3.63
N LYS A 556 21.54 28.97 3.16
CA LYS A 556 22.05 30.18 2.52
C LYS A 556 22.71 29.82 1.21
N CYS A 557 22.39 30.60 0.19
CA CYS A 557 23.09 30.53 -1.08
C CYS A 557 24.46 31.19 -0.96
N LYS A 558 25.52 30.39 -1.02
CA LYS A 558 26.90 30.86 -0.93
C LYS A 558 27.68 30.28 -2.10
N ASN A 559 28.27 31.16 -2.91
CA ASN A 559 28.99 30.76 -4.13
C ASN A 559 28.14 29.92 -5.10
N LYS A 560 26.85 30.28 -5.23
CA LYS A 560 25.83 29.56 -6.03
C LYS A 560 25.48 28.14 -5.54
N VAL A 561 25.87 27.79 -4.31
CA VAL A 561 25.52 26.50 -3.69
C VAL A 561 24.75 26.75 -2.39
N CYS A 562 23.66 26.04 -2.19
CA CYS A 562 22.90 26.02 -0.95
C CYS A 562 23.76 25.37 0.14
N THR A 563 23.97 26.10 1.23
CA THR A 563 24.75 25.66 2.38
C THR A 563 23.99 25.95 3.65
N THR A 564 23.99 25.05 4.61
CA THR A 564 23.34 25.27 5.91
C THR A 564 24.29 25.87 6.94
N THR A 565 23.70 26.58 7.89
CA THR A 565 24.36 27.14 9.07
C THR A 565 23.38 27.18 10.21
N THR A 566 23.86 27.12 11.45
CA THR A 566 23.00 27.39 12.60
C THR A 566 22.71 28.89 12.69
N ASN A 567 21.44 29.21 12.85
CA ASN A 567 20.91 30.49 13.25
C ASN A 567 21.52 30.92 14.59
N LYS A 568 21.66 32.23 14.75
CA LYS A 568 22.18 32.80 15.99
C LYS A 568 21.18 32.50 17.12
N PRO A 569 21.61 31.93 18.26
CA PRO A 569 20.71 31.72 19.39
C PRO A 569 20.24 33.07 19.96
N CYS A 570 19.01 33.10 20.45
CA CYS A 570 18.38 34.27 21.02
C CYS A 570 17.60 33.92 22.29
N LYS A 571 17.49 34.89 23.20
CA LYS A 571 16.59 34.84 24.35
C LYS A 571 15.36 35.73 24.12
N SER A 572 15.45 36.62 23.14
CA SER A 572 14.37 37.52 22.73
C SER A 572 14.62 38.04 21.32
N ASN A 573 13.60 38.68 20.74
CA ASN A 573 13.72 39.42 19.48
C ASN A 573 14.81 40.50 19.47
N LYS A 574 15.30 40.95 20.63
CA LYS A 574 16.40 41.94 20.72
C LYS A 574 17.76 41.36 20.38
N ASP A 575 17.93 40.05 20.48
CA ASP A 575 19.18 39.37 20.15
C ASP A 575 19.34 39.16 18.64
N CYS A 576 18.24 39.33 17.90
CA CYS A 576 18.17 39.15 16.46
C CYS A 576 18.29 40.47 15.69
N GLU A 577 18.79 40.41 14.47
CA GLU A 577 18.79 41.58 13.58
C GLU A 577 17.34 41.97 13.24
N LYS A 578 17.11 43.22 12.83
CA LYS A 578 15.76 43.76 12.56
C LYS A 578 14.92 42.94 11.56
N LYS A 579 15.57 42.26 10.61
CA LYS A 579 14.94 41.41 9.59
C LYS A 579 14.67 39.97 10.06
N HIS A 580 15.01 39.65 11.30
CA HIS A 580 14.81 38.35 11.92
C HIS A 580 13.89 38.47 13.13
N TYR A 581 13.39 37.33 13.60
CA TYR A 581 12.75 37.18 14.91
C TYR A 581 13.30 35.96 15.63
N CYS A 582 13.06 35.88 16.93
CA CYS A 582 13.47 34.77 17.76
C CYS A 582 12.38 33.70 17.74
N ASP A 583 12.63 32.61 17.02
CA ASP A 583 11.80 31.40 16.99
C ASP A 583 12.20 30.49 18.16
N PHE A 584 11.31 30.35 19.15
CA PHE A 584 11.58 29.57 20.33
C PHE A 584 11.26 28.10 20.10
N THR A 585 12.19 27.24 20.53
CA THR A 585 12.02 25.79 20.46
C THR A 585 10.65 25.34 20.96
N GLY A 586 9.89 24.69 20.09
CA GLY A 586 8.56 24.17 20.40
C GLY A 586 7.53 25.24 20.74
N ASN A 587 7.66 26.46 20.21
CA ASN A 587 6.69 27.55 20.32
C ASN A 587 6.38 27.91 21.78
N THR A 588 7.44 27.95 22.61
CA THR A 588 7.35 28.08 24.07
C THR A 588 7.65 29.50 24.59
N CYS A 589 7.97 30.47 23.72
CA CYS A 589 8.15 31.87 24.10
C CYS A 589 9.10 32.10 25.30
N SER A 590 10.20 31.36 25.35
CA SER A 590 11.19 31.38 26.46
C SER A 590 10.69 30.86 27.82
N LEU A 591 9.61 30.08 27.85
CA LEU A 591 9.25 29.34 29.06
C LEU A 591 10.46 28.53 29.56
N TYR A 592 10.64 28.50 30.89
CA TYR A 592 11.78 27.87 31.56
C TYR A 592 13.16 28.43 31.18
N GLY A 593 13.22 29.65 30.64
CA GLY A 593 14.47 30.23 30.14
C GLY A 593 14.94 29.59 28.84
N GLY A 594 14.03 28.94 28.11
CA GLY A 594 14.30 28.39 26.79
C GLY A 594 14.87 29.44 25.84
N THR A 595 15.87 29.04 25.06
CA THR A 595 16.41 29.85 23.97
C THR A 595 15.71 29.51 22.67
N GLY A 596 15.65 30.50 21.79
CA GLY A 596 15.25 30.33 20.40
C GLY A 596 16.40 30.57 19.44
N SER A 597 16.06 30.61 18.16
CA SER A 597 16.95 30.92 17.06
C SER A 597 16.47 32.10 16.25
N CYS A 598 17.42 32.94 15.81
CA CYS A 598 17.13 34.07 14.96
C CYS A 598 16.84 33.62 13.53
N VAL A 599 15.56 33.53 13.18
CA VAL A 599 15.08 33.15 11.84
C VAL A 599 14.62 34.39 11.06
N VAL A 600 14.73 34.36 9.74
CA VAL A 600 14.38 35.50 8.88
C VAL A 600 12.85 35.71 8.89
N LYS A 601 12.39 36.96 8.98
CA LYS A 601 10.97 37.26 8.84
C LYS A 601 10.50 36.96 7.41
N PRO A 602 9.46 36.12 7.21
CA PRO A 602 8.89 35.91 5.89
C PRO A 602 8.37 37.23 5.31
N LYS A 603 8.54 37.43 4.00
CA LYS A 603 8.08 38.65 3.30
C LYS A 603 6.63 38.54 2.83
N ASN A 604 6.24 37.34 2.42
CA ASN A 604 4.92 37.04 1.90
C ASN A 604 4.40 35.81 2.66
N CYS A 605 3.17 35.89 3.14
CA CYS A 605 2.45 34.76 3.69
C CYS A 605 1.37 34.37 2.67
N PRO A 606 1.54 33.24 1.96
CA PRO A 606 0.65 32.87 0.86
C PRO A 606 -0.75 32.45 1.32
N ASP A 607 -0.90 32.01 2.58
CA ASP A 607 -2.17 31.57 3.12
C ASP A 607 -2.92 32.69 3.86
N PRO A 608 -4.07 33.14 3.35
CA PRO A 608 -4.98 34.04 4.08
C PRO A 608 -5.90 33.27 5.05
N GLY A 609 -5.71 31.96 5.25
CA GLY A 609 -6.49 31.12 6.17
C GLY A 609 -5.71 30.76 7.44
N GLY A 610 -6.42 30.50 8.54
CA GLY A 610 -5.82 29.99 9.77
C GLY A 610 -6.78 29.98 10.96
N VAL A 611 -6.51 29.09 11.93
CA VAL A 611 -7.31 28.90 13.16
C VAL A 611 -7.07 29.98 14.23
N GLY A 612 -6.34 31.05 13.90
CA GLY A 612 -5.92 32.07 14.86
C GLY A 612 -4.80 31.55 15.76
N VAL A 613 -3.71 32.31 15.86
CA VAL A 613 -2.56 31.99 16.71
C VAL A 613 -2.26 33.14 17.66
N CYS A 614 -1.75 32.80 18.84
CA CYS A 614 -1.26 33.79 19.79
C CYS A 614 0.26 33.87 19.67
N SER A 615 0.81 35.07 19.53
CA SER A 615 2.27 35.26 19.49
C SER A 615 2.90 35.33 20.89
N CYS A 616 4.23 35.22 20.94
CA CYS A 616 5.07 35.44 22.14
C CYS A 616 5.04 36.87 22.68
N ASP A 617 4.46 37.81 21.94
CA ASP A 617 4.19 39.17 22.40
C ASP A 617 2.73 39.36 22.84
N GLY A 618 1.95 38.28 22.94
CA GLY A 618 0.55 38.30 23.38
C GLY A 618 -0.43 38.87 22.35
N LYS A 619 -0.03 38.93 21.07
CA LYS A 619 -0.88 39.43 19.97
C LYS A 619 -1.47 38.29 19.18
N HIS A 620 -2.75 38.42 18.83
CA HIS A 620 -3.42 37.51 17.92
C HIS A 620 -3.00 37.76 16.46
N PHE A 621 -2.78 36.67 15.72
CA PHE A 621 -2.54 36.65 14.27
C PHE A 621 -3.40 35.57 13.62
N LEU A 622 -3.66 35.67 12.32
CA LEU A 622 -4.51 34.71 11.62
C LEU A 622 -3.86 33.32 11.54
N ASN A 623 -2.55 33.29 11.30
CA ASN A 623 -1.74 32.08 11.27
C ASN A 623 -0.30 32.37 11.75
N SER A 624 0.51 31.31 11.84
CA SER A 624 1.90 31.37 12.28
C SER A 624 2.79 32.18 11.34
N CYS A 625 2.52 32.17 10.03
CA CYS A 625 3.29 32.95 9.07
C CYS A 625 3.11 34.45 9.32
N ASP A 626 1.88 34.91 9.57
CA ASP A 626 1.60 36.32 9.86
C ASP A 626 2.29 36.79 11.15
N ALA A 627 2.31 35.94 12.18
CA ALA A 627 3.06 36.20 13.41
C ALA A 627 4.57 36.33 13.11
N ALA A 628 5.13 35.39 12.35
CA ALA A 628 6.53 35.38 11.94
C ALA A 628 6.89 36.60 11.08
N ALA A 629 6.02 37.01 10.16
CA ALA A 629 6.19 38.19 9.30
C ALA A 629 6.18 39.49 10.13
N ALA A 630 5.32 39.56 11.15
CA ALA A 630 5.35 40.63 12.15
C ALA A 630 6.61 40.58 13.05
N GLY A 631 7.29 39.43 13.06
CA GLY A 631 8.53 39.20 13.77
C GLY A 631 8.33 38.74 15.20
N SER A 632 7.33 37.89 15.41
CA SER A 632 7.07 37.23 16.69
C SER A 632 6.86 35.75 16.44
N ASP A 633 7.36 34.93 17.35
CA ASP A 633 7.08 33.50 17.34
C ASP A 633 5.67 33.22 17.91
N VAL A 634 5.15 32.03 17.68
CA VAL A 634 3.84 31.59 18.19
C VAL A 634 3.99 30.99 19.57
N PHE A 635 3.00 31.23 20.42
CA PHE A 635 2.83 30.56 21.70
C PHE A 635 1.84 29.40 21.56
N LYS A 636 2.32 28.16 21.63
CA LYS A 636 1.49 26.98 21.38
C LYS A 636 0.33 26.78 22.36
N TYR A 637 0.41 27.38 23.55
CA TYR A 637 -0.58 27.18 24.60
C TYR A 637 -1.78 28.13 24.50
N GLY A 638 -1.76 29.09 23.57
CA GLY A 638 -2.88 30.03 23.36
C GLY A 638 -2.77 31.30 24.20
N GLY A 639 -3.87 31.79 24.76
CA GLY A 639 -3.92 33.05 25.53
C GLY A 639 -4.38 34.27 24.73
N CYS A 640 -4.69 34.09 23.44
CA CYS A 640 -5.31 35.11 22.61
C CYS A 640 -6.74 34.69 22.24
N LYS A 641 -7.59 35.68 21.98
CA LYS A 641 -8.95 35.46 21.50
C LYS A 641 -8.90 34.98 20.04
N SER A 642 -9.45 33.80 19.78
CA SER A 642 -9.66 33.31 18.40
C SER A 642 -10.93 33.89 17.78
N ASP A 643 -11.84 34.36 18.64
CA ASP A 643 -13.12 35.00 18.35
C ASP A 643 -13.39 35.99 19.52
N PRO A 644 -14.06 37.15 19.33
CA PRO A 644 -14.45 38.03 20.44
C PRO A 644 -15.02 37.31 21.68
N GLU A 645 -15.71 36.18 21.50
CA GLU A 645 -16.35 35.41 22.58
C GLU A 645 -15.52 34.24 23.12
N LYS A 646 -14.37 33.88 22.51
CA LYS A 646 -13.61 32.66 22.88
C LYS A 646 -12.11 32.90 22.99
N LEU A 647 -11.54 32.48 24.13
CA LEU A 647 -10.10 32.48 24.39
C LEU A 647 -9.51 31.10 24.03
N LYS A 648 -8.52 31.04 23.13
CA LYS A 648 -7.82 29.78 22.83
C LYS A 648 -6.97 29.35 24.02
N CYS A 649 -7.11 28.10 24.46
CA CYS A 649 -6.36 27.51 25.57
C CYS A 649 -5.94 26.07 25.23
N GLY A 650 -4.75 25.90 24.65
CA GLY A 650 -4.34 24.62 24.06
C GLY A 650 -5.42 24.07 23.12
N ASN A 651 -5.96 22.89 23.45
CA ASN A 651 -7.01 22.24 22.66
C ASN A 651 -8.45 22.66 23.04
N THR A 652 -8.63 23.46 24.10
CA THR A 652 -9.94 23.95 24.54
C THR A 652 -10.10 25.46 24.31
N ASN A 653 -11.32 25.97 24.51
CA ASN A 653 -11.65 27.39 24.45
C ASN A 653 -12.29 27.82 25.77
N CYS A 654 -11.79 28.90 26.36
CA CYS A 654 -12.29 29.44 27.61
C CYS A 654 -13.09 30.72 27.40
N ASP A 655 -13.94 31.07 28.36
CA ASP A 655 -14.61 32.37 28.38
C ASP A 655 -13.59 33.47 28.74
N PRO A 656 -13.21 34.39 27.81
CA PRO A 656 -12.25 35.44 28.12
C PRO A 656 -12.76 36.43 29.18
N ASP A 657 -14.07 36.44 29.43
CA ASP A 657 -14.68 37.34 30.40
C ASP A 657 -14.62 36.85 31.84
N SER A 658 -14.70 35.53 32.05
CA SER A 658 -14.75 34.94 33.39
C SER A 658 -13.64 33.92 33.69
N GLU A 659 -12.87 33.49 32.69
CA GLU A 659 -11.88 32.42 32.79
C GLU A 659 -10.51 32.79 32.22
N TYR A 660 -9.49 32.08 32.70
CA TYR A 660 -8.13 32.10 32.17
C TYR A 660 -7.66 30.67 31.84
N CYS A 661 -6.64 30.58 31.00
CA CYS A 661 -6.13 29.29 30.54
C CYS A 661 -5.16 28.69 31.56
N THR A 662 -5.35 27.42 31.89
CA THR A 662 -4.43 26.65 32.73
C THR A 662 -3.93 25.42 31.97
N ILE A 663 -2.61 25.26 31.88
CA ILE A 663 -1.90 24.16 31.24
C ILE A 663 -1.21 23.33 32.32
N TYR A 664 -1.37 22.01 32.25
CA TYR A 664 -0.60 21.06 33.06
C TYR A 664 0.31 20.27 32.13
N ILE A 665 1.63 20.40 32.31
CA ILE A 665 2.60 19.60 31.55
C ILE A 665 2.62 18.20 32.14
N ASN A 666 2.52 17.17 31.31
CA ASN A 666 2.64 15.79 31.77
C ASN A 666 4.13 15.38 31.71
N ASP A 667 4.72 15.06 32.86
CA ASP A 667 6.12 14.66 33.01
C ASP A 667 6.31 13.15 33.23
N VAL A 668 5.22 12.39 33.37
CA VAL A 668 5.21 10.93 33.55
C VAL A 668 4.56 10.16 32.40
N GLY A 669 4.19 10.83 31.31
CA GLY A 669 3.51 10.19 30.19
C GLY A 669 4.39 9.27 29.35
N GLY A 670 3.89 8.08 29.04
CA GLY A 670 4.46 7.18 28.02
C GLY A 670 4.42 7.80 26.62
N PRO A 671 5.04 7.15 25.61
CA PRO A 671 5.14 7.68 24.24
C PRO A 671 3.79 8.04 23.58
N ASN A 672 2.69 7.47 24.07
CA ASN A 672 1.34 7.68 23.56
C ASN A 672 0.48 8.65 24.40
N GLU A 673 1.00 9.22 25.49
CA GLU A 673 0.25 10.16 26.32
C GLU A 673 0.37 11.62 25.84
N PRO A 674 -0.69 12.45 26.00
CA PRO A 674 -0.61 13.86 25.66
C PRO A 674 0.42 14.58 26.54
N LYS A 675 1.35 15.27 25.88
CA LYS A 675 2.45 16.02 26.54
C LYS A 675 1.97 17.09 27.52
N TYR A 676 0.71 17.53 27.41
CA TYR A 676 0.08 18.46 28.33
C TYR A 676 -1.45 18.33 28.27
N SER A 677 -2.14 18.76 29.32
CA SER A 677 -3.58 19.01 29.32
C SER A 677 -3.87 20.50 29.48
N ALA A 678 -5.01 20.95 28.96
CA ALA A 678 -5.45 22.34 29.02
C ALA A 678 -6.85 22.41 29.66
N SER A 679 -7.06 23.42 30.52
CA SER A 679 -8.31 23.61 31.26
C SER A 679 -8.61 25.09 31.46
N CYS A 680 -9.90 25.41 31.59
CA CYS A 680 -10.37 26.77 31.85
C CYS A 680 -10.59 26.96 33.34
N THR A 681 -9.93 27.95 33.93
CA THR A 681 -10.02 28.26 35.36
C THR A 681 -10.66 29.62 35.56
N LYS A 682 -11.65 29.71 36.45
CA LYS A 682 -12.35 30.97 36.72
C LYS A 682 -11.46 31.95 37.46
N TYR A 683 -11.55 33.23 37.11
CA TYR A 683 -10.96 34.28 37.91
C TYR A 683 -11.62 34.32 39.30
N SER A 684 -10.81 34.60 40.31
CA SER A 684 -11.37 34.91 41.63
C SER A 684 -12.14 36.24 41.60
N ASP A 685 -13.17 36.37 42.43
CA ASP A 685 -13.91 37.63 42.63
C ASP A 685 -12.99 38.81 42.96
N LYS A 686 -11.87 38.52 43.63
CA LYS A 686 -10.86 39.52 43.97
C LYS A 686 -10.15 40.03 42.71
N CYS A 687 -9.80 39.15 41.78
CA CYS A 687 -9.18 39.51 40.52
C CYS A 687 -10.13 40.29 39.61
N MET A 688 -11.40 39.86 39.53
CA MET A 688 -12.40 40.55 38.72
C MET A 688 -12.70 41.98 39.19
N LYS A 689 -12.45 42.30 40.47
CA LYS A 689 -12.63 43.65 41.03
C LYS A 689 -11.42 44.56 40.84
N ILE A 690 -10.27 44.03 40.43
CA ILE A 690 -9.07 44.82 40.18
C ILE A 690 -9.12 45.32 38.74
N LYS A 691 -8.94 46.63 38.55
CA LYS A 691 -8.72 47.19 37.21
C LYS A 691 -7.43 46.59 36.65
N ASP A 692 -7.51 45.97 35.47
CA ASP A 692 -6.43 45.15 34.87
C ASP A 692 -6.09 43.86 35.66
N GLY A 693 -7.06 43.34 36.43
CA GLY A 693 -6.93 42.13 37.25
C GLY A 693 -6.90 40.82 36.46
N LYS A 694 -7.14 40.86 35.14
CA LYS A 694 -7.01 39.71 34.22
C LYS A 694 -5.57 39.54 33.74
N THR A 695 -4.64 39.52 34.67
CA THR A 695 -3.20 39.40 34.39
C THR A 695 -2.58 38.36 35.32
N CYS A 696 -1.40 37.87 34.96
CA CYS A 696 -0.59 36.97 35.75
C CYS A 696 -0.35 37.48 37.17
N LYS A 697 -0.30 38.80 37.35
CA LYS A 697 -0.19 39.44 38.67
C LYS A 697 -1.31 39.05 39.64
N CYS A 698 -2.48 38.66 39.13
CA CYS A 698 -3.61 38.29 39.96
C CYS A 698 -3.83 36.77 40.05
N VAL A 699 -3.60 36.04 38.97
CA VAL A 699 -3.95 34.61 38.90
C VAL A 699 -2.85 33.66 39.37
N THR A 700 -1.59 34.11 39.48
CA THR A 700 -0.53 33.23 39.96
C THR A 700 -0.41 33.20 41.49
N SER A 701 -0.33 31.98 42.00
CA SER A 701 0.20 31.65 43.33
C SER A 701 1.47 30.81 43.17
N ALA A 702 2.27 30.67 44.23
CA ALA A 702 3.63 30.12 44.18
C ALA A 702 3.67 28.72 43.52
N GLY A 703 4.40 28.57 42.41
CA GLY A 703 4.71 27.29 41.77
C GLY A 703 4.39 27.22 40.27
N GLY A 704 3.39 27.96 39.80
CA GLY A 704 3.04 28.03 38.38
C GLY A 704 3.77 29.14 37.63
N TRP A 705 4.15 28.87 36.38
CA TRP A 705 4.59 29.90 35.44
C TRP A 705 3.37 30.59 34.86
N CYS A 706 3.45 31.89 34.59
CA CYS A 706 2.36 32.56 33.92
C CYS A 706 2.84 33.50 32.84
N TYR A 707 2.11 33.46 31.75
CA TYR A 707 2.36 34.21 30.55
C TYR A 707 1.18 35.16 30.30
N ASP A 708 1.47 36.47 30.29
CA ASP A 708 0.49 37.52 30.03
C ASP A 708 0.30 37.68 28.51
N ALA A 709 -0.86 37.27 27.99
CA ALA A 709 -1.33 37.56 26.64
C ALA A 709 -2.58 38.46 26.70
N GLU A 710 -3.57 38.27 25.82
CA GLU A 710 -4.87 38.94 25.96
C GLU A 710 -5.64 38.44 27.19
N SER A 711 -5.44 37.17 27.54
CA SER A 711 -5.73 36.58 28.85
C SER A 711 -4.52 35.79 29.36
N PRO A 712 -4.33 35.67 30.68
CA PRO A 712 -3.21 34.97 31.26
C PRO A 712 -3.31 33.46 30.97
N VAL A 713 -2.15 32.87 30.68
CA VAL A 713 -1.96 31.43 30.57
C VAL A 713 -1.08 31.00 31.74
N VAL A 714 -1.63 30.19 32.64
CA VAL A 714 -0.90 29.62 33.78
C VAL A 714 -0.44 28.21 33.41
N ILE A 715 0.84 27.93 33.59
CA ILE A 715 1.47 26.66 33.25
C ILE A 715 2.02 26.05 34.53
N TRP A 716 1.50 24.89 34.87
CA TRP A 716 2.00 24.08 35.96
C TRP A 716 2.99 23.05 35.39
N PRO A 717 4.25 23.04 35.85
CA PRO A 717 5.12 21.91 35.58
C PRO A 717 4.50 20.67 36.21
N GLY A 718 4.43 19.56 35.46
CA GLY A 718 4.08 18.25 36.02
C GLY A 718 5.02 17.87 37.17
N GLY A 719 4.56 16.99 38.04
CA GLY A 719 5.34 16.47 39.16
C GLY A 719 4.84 15.12 39.63
#